data_AF-A0A356QN48-F1
#
_entry.id   AF-A0A356QN48-F1
#
_cell.length_a   1.000
_cell.length_b   1.000
_cell.length_c   1.000
_cell.angle_alpha   90.00
_cell.angle_beta   90.00
_cell.angle_gamma   90.00
#
_symmetry.space_group_name_H-M   'P 1'
#
loop_
_entity.id
_entity.type
_entity.pdbx_description
1 polymer ?
#
loop_
_entity_poly.entity_id
_entity_poly.type
_entity_poly.pdbx_seq_one_letter_code
_entity_poly.pdbx_strand_id
1 'polypeptide(L)'
;MAASSTRTRKKKKTKARSSRGTTTQESSASVAEVRRPRTKRRATAQKLATGQRDISVSEFFAKNRHLLGFDSPRKALLTSVKEAVDNSLDACEEAGILPEIWVRIDQAGETGNRFAVSVQDNGPGIVRKQIPLIFGKLLYGSKFHRLRMSRGQQGIGISAAGMYGVLTTGKPVKIISKTSRKDPAHYYELRIDTKTNQPEILNGRGAGVDIPPGKAGDAMMHKRGIEWVARNDLDEDTEHGTRVTIEMEAKFQRGRGSVEEYLEQTAIANPHARIHFQGPDGNERLLERANHELPPEPKEIKPHPYGVELGRLVTLLQEQPKMTLSQFLNQSFSRVSPTTARKLCNAADLSTRISTGKLGRGEADALYTAIQSTRIPPPATDCVVPIGEQRLLAGLHQVVPGEFFTAATRPPGVYRGNPFVIEAALAYGGAVAARKVSLEALTELAAESDARSLRQFLATTFGGVGTEAADKILNEAKLAPRQSPSKLKKAAMRDLHEAMKHVNLDEGQSMNVLRFANRVPLQFQHAACAITQTMLSTNWRSYGLSQSRGSLPSGPITVMVHMASVWVPFTSESKEAIASYPEIQKEIRLALQAVGRKLGMYLRRRLKVAQEGQRRTIFLRYLGEVATAVATINGGNREKIYEELLRVAKKKTSEADIKLDESGQPLEEPEELNLGDNVIIVSEHDHQKQNDDEEDEEKPKPKLRKKTKKKVRKKRRVKK
;
A
#
# COMPACT_ATOMS: atom_id res chain seq x y z
N MET A 1 44.68 -54.11 26.04
CA MET A 1 45.57 -54.80 27.00
C MET A 1 45.57 -54.05 28.32
N ALA A 2 45.78 -54.82 29.39
CA ALA A 2 45.65 -54.58 30.83
C ALA A 2 45.97 -53.20 31.44
N ALA A 3 45.37 -53.03 32.62
CA ALA A 3 45.27 -51.87 33.48
C ALA A 3 46.39 -51.73 34.55
N SER A 4 46.20 -50.73 35.43
CA SER A 4 46.75 -50.58 36.80
C SER A 4 48.10 -49.84 36.91
N SER A 5 48.44 -49.00 37.90
CA SER A 5 47.86 -48.68 39.21
C SER A 5 48.61 -47.48 39.87
N THR A 6 47.98 -46.88 40.90
CA THR A 6 48.51 -46.20 42.13
C THR A 6 49.48 -44.99 42.11
N ARG A 7 49.14 -43.92 42.88
CA ARG A 7 49.69 -43.59 44.24
C ARG A 7 49.30 -42.19 44.79
N THR A 8 48.59 -42.20 45.92
CA THR A 8 48.80 -41.50 47.23
C THR A 8 49.51 -40.12 47.41
N ARG A 9 48.77 -39.19 48.05
CA ARG A 9 48.99 -38.38 49.30
C ARG A 9 50.31 -37.60 49.56
N LYS A 10 50.16 -36.33 50.01
CA LYS A 10 50.82 -35.71 51.20
C LYS A 10 50.19 -34.32 51.54
N LYS A 11 49.68 -34.11 52.77
CA LYS A 11 50.25 -33.38 53.95
C LYS A 11 50.34 -31.84 53.76
N LYS A 12 50.12 -30.94 54.73
CA LYS A 12 49.58 -30.94 56.11
C LYS A 12 49.48 -29.45 56.54
N LYS A 13 48.52 -29.12 57.42
CA LYS A 13 48.33 -27.83 58.12
C LYS A 13 49.44 -27.52 59.15
N THR A 14 49.56 -26.23 59.49
CA THR A 14 49.87 -25.67 60.82
C THR A 14 49.32 -24.22 60.91
N LYS A 15 48.98 -23.58 62.04
CA LYS A 15 48.40 -23.88 63.38
C LYS A 15 48.43 -22.54 64.15
N ALA A 16 47.36 -22.15 64.84
CA ALA A 16 47.37 -21.30 66.06
C ALA A 16 45.95 -21.35 66.66
N ARG A 17 45.66 -22.11 67.74
CA ARG A 17 45.74 -21.76 69.19
C ARG A 17 44.99 -20.45 69.49
N SER A 18 43.97 -20.42 70.35
CA SER A 18 43.98 -20.83 71.77
C SER A 18 42.61 -21.34 72.26
N SER A 19 42.55 -21.69 73.54
CA SER A 19 41.70 -22.69 74.17
C SER A 19 41.18 -22.21 75.53
N ARG A 20 40.01 -22.75 75.94
CA ARG A 20 39.50 -22.95 77.33
C ARG A 20 39.19 -21.65 78.11
N GLY A 21 38.09 -21.49 78.85
CA GLY A 21 37.04 -22.39 79.33
C GLY A 21 36.78 -22.09 80.80
N THR A 22 35.54 -21.81 81.20
CA THR A 22 35.09 -21.91 82.61
C THR A 22 33.57 -21.91 82.71
N THR A 23 33.11 -22.70 83.67
CA THR A 23 31.75 -23.13 83.99
C THR A 23 31.06 -22.15 84.94
N THR A 24 29.77 -21.87 84.76
CA THR A 24 28.82 -21.54 85.84
C THR A 24 27.37 -21.69 85.37
N GLN A 25 26.54 -22.27 86.22
CA GLN A 25 25.10 -22.49 86.07
C GLN A 25 24.33 -21.16 86.12
N GLU A 26 23.28 -21.00 85.31
CA GLU A 26 21.95 -20.58 85.77
C GLU A 26 20.90 -20.54 84.64
N SER A 27 19.66 -20.51 85.10
CA SER A 27 18.37 -20.78 84.45
C SER A 27 17.89 -19.84 83.34
N SER A 28 17.10 -20.44 82.44
CA SER A 28 15.94 -19.87 81.74
C SER A 28 16.08 -18.54 80.98
N ALA A 29 16.21 -18.65 79.65
CA ALA A 29 15.45 -17.82 78.71
C ALA A 29 15.46 -18.49 77.32
N SER A 30 14.28 -18.81 76.80
CA SER A 30 14.04 -19.25 75.44
C SER A 30 14.31 -18.10 74.46
N VAL A 31 15.45 -18.15 73.76
CA VAL A 31 15.68 -17.32 72.59
C VAL A 31 15.56 -18.20 71.36
N ALA A 32 14.44 -18.03 70.65
CA ALA A 32 14.18 -18.66 69.37
C ALA A 32 15.28 -18.29 68.37
N GLU A 33 16.06 -19.29 67.97
CA GLU A 33 17.05 -19.17 66.91
C GLU A 33 16.31 -18.92 65.60
N VAL A 34 16.40 -17.69 65.07
CA VAL A 34 15.87 -17.34 63.75
C VAL A 34 16.65 -18.13 62.70
N ARG A 35 16.12 -19.29 62.32
CA ARG A 35 16.58 -20.05 61.15
C ARG A 35 16.43 -19.16 59.92
N ARG A 36 17.55 -18.68 59.38
CA ARG A 36 17.57 -18.10 58.03
C ARG A 36 16.89 -19.07 57.07
N PRO A 37 15.88 -18.64 56.28
CA PRO A 37 15.17 -19.54 55.39
C PRO A 37 16.19 -20.13 54.41
N ARG A 38 16.27 -21.46 54.36
CA ARG A 38 17.04 -22.17 53.33
C ARG A 38 16.62 -21.62 51.97
N THR A 39 17.54 -20.94 51.28
CA THR A 39 17.31 -20.47 49.92
C THR A 39 16.85 -21.67 49.09
N LYS A 40 15.64 -21.59 48.53
CA LYS A 40 15.09 -22.65 47.66
C LYS A 40 16.17 -23.00 46.64
N ARG A 41 16.61 -24.26 46.65
CA ARG A 41 17.66 -24.79 45.79
C ARG A 41 17.27 -24.48 44.35
N ARG A 42 17.97 -23.55 43.69
CA ARG A 42 17.66 -23.12 42.32
C ARG A 42 17.71 -24.34 41.40
N ALA A 43 16.82 -24.38 40.41
CA ALA A 43 16.71 -25.52 39.49
C ALA A 43 18.07 -25.82 38.84
N THR A 44 18.43 -27.11 38.78
CA THR A 44 19.66 -27.56 38.12
C THR A 44 19.55 -27.39 36.60
N ALA A 45 20.68 -27.21 35.91
CA ALA A 45 20.71 -27.10 34.45
C ALA A 45 20.03 -28.30 33.77
N GLN A 46 20.16 -29.52 34.31
CA GLN A 46 19.44 -30.69 33.78
C GLN A 46 17.92 -30.59 33.96
N LYS A 47 17.43 -30.06 35.09
CA LYS A 47 15.99 -29.81 35.31
C LYS A 47 15.44 -28.70 34.41
N LEU A 48 16.24 -27.67 34.15
CA LEU A 48 15.89 -26.59 33.23
C LEU A 48 15.88 -27.10 31.78
N ALA A 49 16.82 -27.97 31.39
CA ALA A 49 16.87 -28.59 30.07
C ALA A 49 15.65 -29.49 29.80
N THR A 50 15.19 -30.29 30.79
CA THR A 50 13.93 -31.05 30.65
C THR A 50 12.68 -30.18 30.53
N GLY A 51 12.76 -28.89 30.86
CA GLY A 51 11.69 -27.92 30.66
C GLY A 51 11.70 -27.26 29.27
N GLN A 52 12.75 -27.47 28.47
CA GLN A 52 12.81 -26.96 27.10
C GLN A 52 11.92 -27.82 26.22
N ARG A 53 10.98 -27.19 25.51
CA ARG A 53 10.09 -27.82 24.54
C ARG A 53 10.13 -27.02 23.24
N ASP A 54 10.07 -27.73 22.12
CA ASP A 54 9.88 -27.09 20.83
C ASP A 54 8.50 -26.43 20.79
N ILE A 55 8.47 -25.19 20.31
CA ILE A 55 7.23 -24.42 20.20
C ILE A 55 6.54 -24.86 18.90
N SER A 56 5.30 -25.34 19.01
CA SER A 56 4.49 -25.65 17.83
C SER A 56 4.21 -24.38 17.02
N VAL A 57 3.99 -24.53 15.72
CA VAL A 57 3.80 -23.36 14.84
C VAL A 57 2.56 -22.55 15.22
N SER A 58 1.52 -23.19 15.75
CA SER A 58 0.37 -22.45 16.26
C SER A 58 0.56 -21.84 17.63
N GLU A 59 1.43 -22.38 18.48
CA GLU A 59 1.82 -21.69 19.70
C GLU A 59 2.68 -20.45 19.38
N PHE A 60 3.54 -20.55 18.37
CA PHE A 60 4.24 -19.39 17.81
C PHE A 60 3.25 -18.37 17.24
N PHE A 61 2.27 -18.79 16.44
CA PHE A 61 1.25 -17.92 15.87
C PHE A 61 0.38 -17.26 16.95
N ALA A 62 -0.13 -18.02 17.91
CA ALA A 62 -0.99 -17.52 18.97
C ALA A 62 -0.28 -16.50 19.86
N LYS A 63 1.00 -16.73 20.18
CA LYS A 63 1.82 -15.78 20.96
C LYS A 63 2.26 -14.56 20.14
N ASN A 64 2.44 -14.70 18.83
CA ASN A 64 2.99 -13.67 17.94
C ASN A 64 2.01 -13.16 16.89
N ARG A 65 0.71 -13.27 17.15
CA ARG A 65 -0.38 -12.86 16.24
C ARG A 65 -0.23 -11.42 15.74
N HIS A 66 0.32 -10.56 16.57
CA HIS A 66 0.60 -9.16 16.26
C HIS A 66 1.71 -8.97 15.19
N LEU A 67 2.72 -9.85 15.14
CA LEU A 67 3.80 -9.76 14.14
C LEU A 67 3.31 -10.01 12.72
N LEU A 68 2.28 -10.86 12.58
CA LEU A 68 1.71 -11.27 11.30
C LEU A 68 0.53 -10.39 10.88
N GLY A 69 0.25 -9.29 11.59
CA GLY A 69 -0.83 -8.36 11.22
C GLY A 69 -2.23 -8.75 11.70
N PHE A 70 -2.37 -9.81 12.51
CA PHE A 70 -3.67 -10.27 13.00
C PHE A 70 -4.02 -9.72 14.39
N ASP A 71 -3.39 -8.65 14.86
CA ASP A 71 -3.54 -8.11 16.23
C ASP A 71 -5.00 -7.86 16.70
N SER A 72 -5.88 -7.45 15.79
CA SER A 72 -7.25 -7.03 16.05
C SER A 72 -8.20 -7.61 15.00
N PRO A 73 -9.48 -7.87 15.33
CA PRO A 73 -10.46 -8.42 14.38
C PRO A 73 -10.63 -7.58 13.12
N ARG A 74 -10.50 -6.25 13.24
CA ARG A 74 -10.53 -5.33 12.10
C ARG A 74 -9.33 -5.51 11.18
N LYS A 75 -8.12 -5.49 11.75
CA LYS A 75 -6.89 -5.63 10.96
C LYS A 75 -6.75 -7.03 10.38
N ALA A 76 -7.26 -8.06 11.06
CA ALA A 76 -7.29 -9.43 10.58
C ALA A 76 -8.07 -9.57 9.26
N LEU A 77 -9.25 -8.93 9.16
CA LEU A 77 -10.06 -8.94 7.95
C LEU A 77 -9.30 -8.32 6.78
N LEU A 78 -8.80 -7.10 6.98
CA LEU A 78 -8.03 -6.35 5.99
C LEU A 78 -6.75 -7.08 5.58
N THR A 79 -5.99 -7.64 6.52
CA THR A 79 -4.75 -8.39 6.24
C THR A 79 -5.05 -9.62 5.39
N SER A 80 -6.17 -10.31 5.66
CA SER A 80 -6.57 -11.48 4.88
C SER A 80 -6.94 -11.12 3.44
N VAL A 81 -7.70 -10.03 3.24
CA VAL A 81 -8.01 -9.51 1.90
C VAL A 81 -6.73 -9.07 1.19
N LYS A 82 -5.87 -8.31 1.87
CA LYS A 82 -4.59 -7.83 1.35
C LYS A 82 -3.71 -8.97 0.82
N GLU A 83 -3.48 -9.99 1.64
CA GLU A 83 -2.65 -11.13 1.24
C GLU A 83 -3.27 -11.95 0.10
N ALA A 84 -4.60 -12.04 0.02
CA ALA A 84 -5.27 -12.76 -1.07
C ALA A 84 -5.21 -11.97 -2.39
N VAL A 85 -5.49 -10.66 -2.36
CA VAL A 85 -5.46 -9.76 -3.53
C VAL A 85 -4.03 -9.61 -4.05
N ASP A 86 -3.04 -9.41 -3.19
CA ASP A 86 -1.64 -9.27 -3.60
C ASP A 86 -1.11 -10.53 -4.30
N ASN A 87 -1.48 -11.72 -3.81
CA ASN A 87 -1.12 -12.99 -4.46
C ASN A 87 -1.86 -13.20 -5.79
N SER A 88 -3.11 -12.74 -5.89
CA SER A 88 -3.91 -12.78 -7.12
C SER A 88 -3.28 -11.90 -8.20
N LEU A 89 -2.89 -10.67 -7.85
CA LEU A 89 -2.20 -9.74 -8.75
C LEU A 89 -0.86 -10.29 -9.24
N ASP A 90 -0.03 -10.82 -8.32
CA ASP A 90 1.25 -11.43 -8.67
C ASP A 90 1.05 -12.62 -9.62
N ALA A 91 0.05 -13.48 -9.38
CA ALA A 91 -0.21 -14.65 -10.23
C ALA A 91 -0.67 -14.27 -11.65
N CYS A 92 -1.51 -13.24 -11.77
CA CYS A 92 -1.97 -12.74 -13.07
C CYS A 92 -0.83 -12.09 -13.87
N GLU A 93 -0.04 -11.23 -13.22
CA GLU A 93 1.09 -10.54 -13.85
C GLU A 93 2.18 -11.51 -14.31
N GLU A 94 2.53 -12.52 -13.48
CA GLU A 94 3.52 -13.55 -13.84
C GLU A 94 3.05 -14.43 -15.01
N ALA A 95 1.73 -14.57 -15.21
CA ALA A 95 1.16 -15.31 -16.33
C ALA A 95 0.91 -14.45 -17.57
N GLY A 96 1.16 -13.14 -17.52
CA GLY A 96 0.85 -12.24 -18.62
C GLY A 96 -0.65 -12.01 -18.84
N ILE A 97 -1.47 -12.17 -17.79
CA ILE A 97 -2.92 -12.00 -17.81
C ILE A 97 -3.30 -10.67 -17.15
N LEU A 98 -4.21 -9.92 -17.77
CA LEU A 98 -4.77 -8.71 -17.18
C LEU A 98 -5.63 -9.07 -15.94
N PRO A 99 -5.24 -8.66 -14.72
CA PRO A 99 -5.85 -9.17 -13.48
C PRO A 99 -7.30 -8.71 -13.31
N GLU A 100 -8.23 -9.64 -13.24
CA GLU A 100 -9.62 -9.41 -12.81
C GLU A 100 -9.85 -10.15 -11.50
N ILE A 101 -10.25 -9.40 -10.46
CA ILE A 101 -10.31 -9.92 -9.09
C ILE A 101 -11.68 -9.64 -8.51
N TRP A 102 -12.32 -10.66 -7.95
CA TRP A 102 -13.57 -10.55 -7.19
C TRP A 102 -13.29 -10.73 -5.71
N VAL A 103 -13.63 -9.71 -4.92
CA VAL A 103 -13.51 -9.69 -3.47
C VAL A 103 -14.91 -9.61 -2.88
N ARG A 104 -15.34 -10.67 -2.22
CA ARG A 104 -16.64 -10.76 -1.56
C ARG A 104 -16.46 -10.99 -0.06
N ILE A 105 -17.16 -10.21 0.76
CA ILE A 105 -17.17 -10.35 2.21
C ILE A 105 -18.60 -10.59 2.63
N ASP A 106 -18.92 -11.79 3.12
CA ASP A 106 -20.25 -12.11 3.65
C ASP A 106 -20.21 -12.17 5.17
N GLN A 107 -21.27 -11.69 5.84
CA GLN A 107 -21.44 -11.93 7.27
C GLN A 107 -21.79 -13.40 7.51
N ALA A 108 -21.04 -14.04 8.41
CA ALA A 108 -21.19 -15.46 8.71
C ALA A 108 -21.62 -15.66 10.19
N GLY A 109 -22.47 -16.65 10.44
CA GLY A 109 -22.92 -17.03 11.79
C GLY A 109 -23.93 -16.07 12.44
N GLU A 110 -24.54 -16.54 13.53
CA GLU A 110 -25.67 -15.86 14.20
C GLU A 110 -25.24 -14.67 15.08
N THR A 111 -23.99 -14.65 15.54
CA THR A 111 -23.47 -13.65 16.50
C THR A 111 -22.93 -12.38 15.85
N GLY A 112 -22.97 -12.29 14.51
CA GLY A 112 -22.56 -11.11 13.74
C GLY A 112 -21.07 -10.76 13.71
N ASN A 113 -20.23 -11.51 14.44
CA ASN A 113 -18.78 -11.25 14.59
C ASN A 113 -17.89 -12.11 13.68
N ARG A 114 -18.48 -12.93 12.80
CA ARG A 114 -17.72 -13.74 11.85
C ARG A 114 -18.03 -13.29 10.44
N PHE A 115 -17.02 -13.39 9.58
CA PHE A 115 -17.10 -13.00 8.19
C PHE A 115 -16.44 -14.07 7.34
N ALA A 116 -17.05 -14.37 6.19
CA ALA A 116 -16.47 -15.20 5.15
C ALA A 116 -15.87 -14.27 4.08
N VAL A 117 -14.55 -14.28 3.96
CA VAL A 117 -13.83 -13.56 2.90
C VAL A 117 -13.59 -14.50 1.76
N SER A 118 -14.10 -14.16 0.58
CA SER A 118 -13.86 -14.85 -0.68
C SER A 118 -13.09 -13.94 -1.62
N VAL A 119 -11.94 -14.40 -2.12
CA VAL A 119 -11.20 -13.73 -3.19
C VAL A 119 -11.04 -14.69 -4.36
N GLN A 120 -11.48 -14.29 -5.54
CA GLN A 120 -11.31 -15.01 -6.79
C GLN A 120 -10.46 -14.18 -7.77
N ASP A 121 -9.57 -14.83 -8.50
CA ASP A 121 -8.79 -14.25 -9.58
C ASP A 121 -9.09 -14.94 -10.92
N ASN A 122 -8.72 -14.27 -12.02
CA ASN A 122 -8.65 -14.84 -13.36
C ASN A 122 -7.22 -15.28 -13.74
N GLY A 123 -6.37 -15.59 -12.76
CA GLY A 123 -4.99 -16.00 -12.98
C GLY A 123 -4.85 -17.40 -13.58
N PRO A 124 -3.63 -17.95 -13.70
CA PRO A 124 -3.37 -19.24 -14.36
C PRO A 124 -3.91 -20.47 -13.61
N GLY A 125 -4.48 -20.28 -12.42
CA GLY A 125 -4.79 -21.37 -11.50
C GLY A 125 -3.54 -22.00 -10.87
N ILE A 126 -3.75 -22.98 -9.99
CA ILE A 126 -2.73 -23.67 -9.22
C ILE A 126 -2.84 -25.17 -9.50
N VAL A 127 -1.69 -25.79 -9.81
CA VAL A 127 -1.61 -27.22 -10.06
C VAL A 127 -2.02 -28.01 -8.80
N ARG A 128 -2.85 -29.04 -8.98
CA ARG A 128 -3.37 -29.95 -7.92
C ARG A 128 -2.39 -30.30 -6.79
N LYS A 129 -1.15 -30.63 -7.14
CA LYS A 129 -0.12 -31.06 -6.17
C LYS A 129 0.39 -29.93 -5.27
N GLN A 130 0.31 -28.69 -5.73
CA GLN A 130 0.83 -27.52 -5.03
C GLN A 130 -0.20 -26.86 -4.11
N ILE A 131 -1.50 -27.02 -4.38
CA ILE A 131 -2.58 -26.39 -3.61
C ILE A 131 -2.44 -26.67 -2.09
N PRO A 132 -2.32 -27.93 -1.61
CA PRO A 132 -2.22 -28.17 -0.18
C PRO A 132 -0.98 -27.52 0.45
N LEU A 133 0.14 -27.47 -0.27
CA LEU A 133 1.39 -26.93 0.24
C LEU A 133 1.36 -25.40 0.36
N ILE A 134 0.80 -24.71 -0.63
CA ILE A 134 0.71 -23.24 -0.62
C ILE A 134 -0.16 -22.74 0.53
N PHE A 135 -1.30 -23.38 0.77
CA PHE A 135 -2.26 -22.90 1.76
C PHE A 135 -2.12 -23.55 3.13
N GLY A 136 -1.55 -24.76 3.21
CA GLY A 136 -1.48 -25.54 4.45
C GLY A 136 -0.08 -25.75 5.02
N LYS A 137 0.97 -25.16 4.44
CA LYS A 137 2.33 -25.19 4.98
C LYS A 137 2.87 -23.77 5.12
N LEU A 138 3.20 -23.36 6.34
CA LEU A 138 3.86 -22.08 6.59
C LEU A 138 5.30 -22.09 6.07
N LEU A 139 5.77 -20.94 5.61
CA LEU A 139 7.08 -20.73 4.99
C LEU A 139 7.28 -21.54 3.70
N TYR A 140 6.19 -21.75 2.95
CA TYR A 140 6.23 -22.42 1.65
C TYR A 140 5.92 -21.41 0.54
N GLY A 141 6.80 -21.30 -0.46
CA GLY A 141 6.55 -20.42 -1.59
C GLY A 141 7.70 -20.36 -2.57
N SER A 142 7.39 -20.00 -3.82
CA SER A 142 8.36 -19.80 -4.90
C SER A 142 9.22 -18.54 -4.72
N LYS A 143 8.79 -17.60 -3.86
CA LYS A 143 9.39 -16.26 -3.70
C LYS A 143 10.60 -16.18 -2.75
N PHE A 144 10.91 -17.24 -2.00
CA PHE A 144 11.95 -17.22 -0.95
C PHE A 144 13.40 -17.22 -1.45
N HIS A 145 13.65 -17.84 -2.60
CA HIS A 145 15.01 -18.11 -3.07
C HIS A 145 15.48 -17.12 -4.13
N ARG A 146 14.56 -16.29 -4.65
CA ARG A 146 14.82 -15.37 -5.74
C ARG A 146 14.84 -13.94 -5.22
N LEU A 147 15.92 -13.22 -5.51
CA LEU A 147 16.01 -11.80 -5.20
C LEU A 147 15.41 -11.03 -6.40
N ARG A 148 14.07 -10.91 -6.39
CA ARG A 148 13.28 -10.15 -7.37
C ARG A 148 12.23 -9.28 -6.69
N MET A 149 11.88 -8.15 -7.31
CA MET A 149 10.78 -7.31 -6.84
C MET A 149 9.47 -8.12 -6.84
N SER A 150 8.75 -8.09 -5.73
CA SER A 150 7.43 -8.74 -5.56
C SER A 150 6.64 -8.06 -4.46
N ARG A 151 5.31 -8.24 -4.45
CA ARG A 151 4.40 -7.74 -3.40
C ARG A 151 4.60 -8.52 -2.09
N GLY A 152 4.71 -9.85 -2.19
CA GLY A 152 4.91 -10.77 -1.06
C GLY A 152 6.35 -11.28 -0.90
N GLN A 153 6.94 -11.09 0.28
CA GLN A 153 8.37 -11.40 0.54
C GLN A 153 8.66 -12.74 1.23
N GLN A 154 7.73 -13.28 2.04
CA GLN A 154 8.06 -14.32 3.03
C GLN A 154 7.14 -15.55 2.98
N GLY A 155 6.29 -15.74 1.97
CA GLY A 155 5.48 -16.97 1.82
C GLY A 155 4.70 -17.43 3.07
N ILE A 156 4.28 -16.50 3.92
CA ILE A 156 3.52 -16.75 5.16
C ILE A 156 2.07 -16.23 5.04
N GLY A 157 1.85 -15.19 4.22
CA GLY A 157 0.66 -14.35 4.29
C GLY A 157 -0.67 -15.10 4.22
N ILE A 158 -0.95 -15.78 3.11
CA ILE A 158 -2.24 -16.45 2.92
C ILE A 158 -2.43 -17.66 3.85
N SER A 159 -1.35 -18.38 4.16
CA SER A 159 -1.38 -19.51 5.11
C SER A 159 -1.62 -19.01 6.54
N ALA A 160 -1.14 -17.81 6.90
CA ALA A 160 -1.43 -17.15 8.17
C ALA A 160 -2.90 -16.71 8.27
N ALA A 161 -3.48 -16.19 7.18
CA ALA A 161 -4.91 -15.89 7.13
C ALA A 161 -5.76 -17.17 7.29
N GLY A 162 -5.39 -18.25 6.62
CA GLY A 162 -6.01 -19.56 6.78
C GLY A 162 -5.90 -20.11 8.21
N MET A 163 -4.71 -20.01 8.82
CA MET A 163 -4.50 -20.40 10.22
C MET A 163 -5.35 -19.57 11.18
N TYR A 164 -5.44 -18.26 10.94
CA TYR A 164 -6.26 -17.37 11.74
C TYR A 164 -7.75 -17.73 11.67
N GLY A 165 -8.26 -18.01 10.46
CA GLY A 165 -9.62 -18.50 10.26
C GLY A 165 -9.89 -19.80 11.02
N VAL A 166 -9.04 -20.81 10.82
CA VAL A 166 -9.16 -22.11 11.52
C VAL A 166 -9.12 -21.95 13.04
N LEU A 167 -8.23 -21.13 13.58
CA LEU A 167 -8.11 -20.93 15.03
C LEU A 167 -9.31 -20.18 15.65
N THR A 168 -9.99 -19.33 14.88
CA THR A 168 -11.11 -18.52 15.39
C THR A 168 -12.48 -19.14 15.15
N THR A 169 -12.69 -19.82 14.02
CA THR A 169 -13.99 -20.39 13.64
C THR A 169 -14.00 -21.91 13.65
N GLY A 170 -12.83 -22.56 13.60
CA GLY A 170 -12.70 -24.00 13.44
C GLY A 170 -13.04 -24.51 12.03
N LYS A 171 -13.44 -23.62 11.11
CA LYS A 171 -13.83 -23.98 9.75
C LYS A 171 -12.60 -24.15 8.86
N PRO A 172 -12.61 -25.11 7.91
CA PRO A 172 -11.53 -25.25 6.95
C PRO A 172 -11.51 -24.09 5.95
N VAL A 173 -10.33 -23.84 5.39
CA VAL A 173 -10.18 -22.96 4.22
C VAL A 173 -10.70 -23.70 3.00
N LYS A 174 -11.63 -23.08 2.26
CA LYS A 174 -12.17 -23.63 1.02
C LYS A 174 -11.42 -23.04 -0.16
N ILE A 175 -10.98 -23.90 -1.07
CA ILE A 175 -10.16 -23.50 -2.21
C ILE A 175 -10.68 -24.22 -3.44
N ILE A 176 -10.91 -23.47 -4.50
CA ILE A 176 -11.16 -23.99 -5.84
C ILE A 176 -10.15 -23.38 -6.78
N SER A 177 -9.53 -24.21 -7.61
CA SER A 177 -8.58 -23.72 -8.61
C SER A 177 -8.77 -24.44 -9.93
N LYS A 178 -8.70 -23.68 -11.02
CA LYS A 178 -8.96 -24.13 -12.38
C LYS A 178 -7.85 -23.61 -13.29
N THR A 179 -7.15 -24.53 -13.96
CA THR A 179 -6.01 -24.19 -14.84
C THR A 179 -6.44 -23.86 -16.27
N SER A 180 -7.54 -24.44 -16.73
CA SER A 180 -8.11 -24.15 -18.04
C SER A 180 -9.59 -24.50 -18.08
N ARG A 181 -10.27 -24.06 -19.14
CA ARG A 181 -11.68 -24.40 -19.41
C ARG A 181 -11.92 -25.90 -19.60
N LYS A 182 -10.94 -26.64 -20.10
CA LYS A 182 -11.06 -28.06 -20.48
C LYS A 182 -10.63 -28.99 -19.34
N ASP A 183 -9.85 -28.49 -18.41
CA ASP A 183 -9.37 -29.27 -17.27
C ASP A 183 -10.40 -29.28 -16.14
N PRO A 184 -10.40 -30.33 -15.30
CA PRO A 184 -11.22 -30.34 -14.10
C PRO A 184 -10.80 -29.24 -13.13
N ALA A 185 -11.78 -28.60 -12.49
CA ALA A 185 -11.51 -27.70 -11.38
C ALA A 185 -11.23 -28.50 -10.10
N HIS A 186 -10.20 -28.14 -9.36
CA HIS A 186 -9.81 -28.85 -8.15
C HIS A 186 -10.30 -28.13 -6.90
N TYR A 187 -11.17 -28.79 -6.12
CA TYR A 187 -11.72 -28.25 -4.87
C TYR A 187 -11.10 -28.92 -3.64
N TYR A 188 -10.73 -28.10 -2.65
CA TYR A 188 -10.09 -28.52 -1.41
C TYR A 188 -10.71 -27.83 -0.21
N GLU A 189 -10.89 -28.59 0.86
CA GLU A 189 -11.15 -28.08 2.21
C GLU A 189 -9.94 -28.41 3.07
N LEU A 190 -9.17 -27.38 3.42
CA LEU A 190 -7.87 -27.53 4.08
C LEU A 190 -7.91 -27.02 5.51
N ARG A 191 -7.24 -27.76 6.39
CA ARG A 191 -6.86 -27.34 7.73
C ARG A 191 -5.34 -27.46 7.87
N ILE A 192 -4.73 -26.59 8.67
CA ILE A 192 -3.31 -26.69 8.98
C ILE A 192 -3.15 -27.53 10.25
N ASP A 193 -2.38 -28.61 10.19
CA ASP A 193 -1.94 -29.29 11.40
C ASP A 193 -0.91 -28.39 12.12
N THR A 194 -1.37 -27.87 13.24
CA THR A 194 -0.68 -26.91 14.09
C THR A 194 0.60 -27.46 14.73
N LYS A 195 0.70 -28.79 14.86
CA LYS A 195 1.86 -29.48 15.45
C LYS A 195 2.94 -29.78 14.42
N THR A 196 2.53 -30.27 13.25
CA THR A 196 3.47 -30.75 12.22
C THR A 196 3.75 -29.73 11.11
N ASN A 197 2.98 -28.63 11.05
CA ASN A 197 3.03 -27.65 9.95
C ASN A 197 2.83 -28.30 8.58
N GLN A 198 1.84 -29.22 8.51
CA GLN A 198 1.46 -29.91 7.28
C GLN A 198 -0.01 -29.67 6.96
N PRO A 199 -0.38 -29.69 5.68
CA PRO A 199 -1.78 -29.61 5.27
C PRO A 199 -2.55 -30.88 5.64
N GLU A 200 -3.74 -30.70 6.19
CA GLU A 200 -4.72 -31.75 6.42
C GLU A 200 -5.94 -31.48 5.54
N ILE A 201 -6.27 -32.45 4.65
CA ILE A 201 -7.41 -32.33 3.73
C ILE A 201 -8.64 -32.96 4.40
N LEU A 202 -9.67 -32.14 4.65
CA LEU A 202 -10.89 -32.56 5.33
C LEU A 202 -11.91 -33.15 4.35
N ASN A 203 -11.67 -34.38 3.90
CA ASN A 203 -12.67 -35.12 3.13
C ASN A 203 -12.60 -36.65 3.32
N GLY A 204 -11.82 -37.12 4.29
CA GLY A 204 -11.62 -38.54 4.59
C GLY A 204 -10.83 -39.34 3.56
N ARG A 205 -10.47 -38.75 2.40
CA ARG A 205 -9.74 -39.44 1.32
C ARG A 205 -8.31 -38.92 1.12
N GLY A 206 -7.96 -37.80 1.74
CA GLY A 206 -6.61 -37.21 1.65
C GLY A 206 -6.25 -36.63 0.28
N ALA A 207 -7.23 -36.42 -0.60
CA ALA A 207 -7.03 -35.86 -1.95
C ALA A 207 -8.17 -34.94 -2.33
N GLY A 208 -7.93 -33.82 -3.01
CA GLY A 208 -8.97 -32.87 -3.44
C GLY A 208 -10.06 -33.51 -4.30
N VAL A 209 -11.20 -32.82 -4.40
CA VAL A 209 -12.33 -33.21 -5.22
C VAL A 209 -12.14 -32.60 -6.61
N ASP A 210 -12.05 -33.46 -7.63
CA ASP A 210 -11.97 -33.04 -9.02
C ASP A 210 -13.40 -32.83 -9.57
N ILE A 211 -13.68 -31.61 -10.01
CA ILE A 211 -14.97 -31.20 -10.58
C ILE A 211 -14.82 -31.20 -12.11
N PRO A 212 -15.61 -32.00 -12.84
CA PRO A 212 -15.48 -32.10 -14.29
C PRO A 212 -15.81 -30.76 -14.98
N PRO A 213 -15.28 -30.48 -16.17
CA PRO A 213 -15.63 -29.27 -16.92
C PRO A 213 -17.07 -29.29 -17.46
N GLY A 214 -17.62 -28.10 -17.73
CA GLY A 214 -18.95 -27.90 -18.34
C GLY A 214 -20.13 -28.09 -17.38
N LYS A 215 -21.34 -28.26 -17.94
CA LYS A 215 -22.61 -28.30 -17.17
C LYS A 215 -22.64 -29.32 -16.04
N ALA A 216 -21.94 -30.45 -16.20
CA ALA A 216 -21.82 -31.47 -15.15
C ALA A 216 -21.01 -30.97 -13.94
N GLY A 217 -19.98 -30.16 -14.19
CA GLY A 217 -19.22 -29.44 -13.17
C GLY A 217 -20.06 -28.39 -12.47
N ASP A 218 -20.76 -27.56 -13.23
CA ASP A 218 -21.61 -26.49 -12.68
C ASP A 218 -22.70 -27.05 -11.76
N ALA A 219 -23.35 -28.14 -12.19
CA ALA A 219 -24.32 -28.86 -11.36
C ALA A 219 -23.67 -29.44 -10.08
N MET A 220 -22.44 -29.93 -10.17
CA MET A 220 -21.70 -30.44 -9.01
C MET A 220 -21.30 -29.31 -8.05
N MET A 221 -20.89 -28.15 -8.56
CA MET A 221 -20.56 -26.97 -7.75
C MET A 221 -21.81 -26.49 -7.00
N HIS A 222 -22.93 -26.34 -7.71
CA HIS A 222 -24.20 -25.93 -7.10
C HIS A 222 -24.67 -26.93 -6.03
N LYS A 223 -24.59 -28.24 -6.30
CA LYS A 223 -24.96 -29.28 -5.33
C LYS A 223 -24.10 -29.25 -4.06
N ARG A 224 -22.83 -28.82 -4.17
CA ARG A 224 -21.89 -28.75 -3.06
C ARG A 224 -21.81 -27.36 -2.41
N GLY A 225 -22.57 -26.37 -2.90
CA GLY A 225 -22.48 -24.98 -2.45
C GLY A 225 -21.09 -24.37 -2.69
N ILE A 226 -20.42 -24.78 -3.77
CA ILE A 226 -19.13 -24.21 -4.18
C ILE A 226 -19.43 -23.00 -5.04
N GLU A 227 -19.06 -21.83 -4.56
CA GLU A 227 -19.21 -20.60 -5.33
C GLU A 227 -18.03 -20.40 -6.27
N TRP A 228 -18.32 -20.03 -7.51
CA TRP A 228 -17.33 -19.69 -8.54
C TRP A 228 -17.96 -18.65 -9.48
N VAL A 229 -17.26 -17.54 -9.70
CA VAL A 229 -17.70 -16.54 -10.68
C VAL A 229 -17.31 -17.05 -12.06
N ALA A 230 -18.26 -17.72 -12.72
CA ALA A 230 -18.04 -18.37 -14.02
C ALA A 230 -18.06 -17.38 -15.19
N ARG A 231 -18.75 -16.25 -15.03
CA ARG A 231 -18.82 -15.17 -16.01
C ARG A 231 -18.67 -13.82 -15.35
N ASN A 232 -17.98 -12.90 -16.01
CA ASN A 232 -17.95 -11.51 -15.59
C ASN A 232 -19.24 -10.77 -16.00
N ASP A 233 -19.36 -9.53 -15.56
CA ASP A 233 -20.45 -8.59 -15.89
C ASP A 233 -20.52 -8.22 -17.40
N LEU A 234 -19.48 -8.53 -18.16
CA LEU A 234 -19.44 -8.41 -19.62
C LEU A 234 -19.89 -9.69 -20.35
N ASP A 235 -20.42 -10.68 -19.62
CA ASP A 235 -20.80 -12.03 -20.10
C ASP A 235 -19.64 -12.84 -20.69
N GLU A 236 -18.40 -12.54 -20.30
CA GLU A 236 -17.20 -13.28 -20.68
C GLU A 236 -16.92 -14.43 -19.69
N ASP A 237 -16.57 -15.61 -20.21
CA ASP A 237 -16.31 -16.80 -19.39
C ASP A 237 -14.95 -16.70 -18.63
N THR A 238 -14.95 -16.95 -17.32
CA THR A 238 -13.73 -17.13 -16.52
C THR A 238 -13.15 -18.52 -16.74
N GLU A 239 -12.19 -18.62 -17.67
CA GLU A 239 -11.65 -19.91 -18.11
C GLU A 239 -10.72 -20.58 -17.09
N HIS A 240 -9.94 -19.78 -16.36
CA HIS A 240 -8.94 -20.20 -15.38
C HIS A 240 -8.93 -19.23 -14.19
N GLY A 241 -8.38 -19.67 -13.07
CA GLY A 241 -8.25 -18.84 -11.87
C GLY A 241 -8.22 -19.65 -10.59
N THR A 242 -8.09 -18.95 -9.48
CA THR A 242 -8.22 -19.53 -8.14
C THR A 242 -9.20 -18.72 -7.31
N ARG A 243 -10.01 -19.40 -6.50
CA ARG A 243 -10.82 -18.77 -5.47
C ARG A 243 -10.51 -19.38 -4.11
N VAL A 244 -10.31 -18.50 -3.13
CA VAL A 244 -9.99 -18.83 -1.75
C VAL A 244 -11.05 -18.22 -0.86
N THR A 245 -11.69 -19.05 -0.03
CA THR A 245 -12.68 -18.60 0.95
C THR A 245 -12.23 -18.97 2.36
N ILE A 246 -12.12 -17.96 3.22
CA ILE A 246 -11.69 -18.08 4.61
C ILE A 246 -12.76 -17.49 5.53
N GLU A 247 -13.31 -18.30 6.43
CA GLU A 247 -14.21 -17.84 7.49
C GLU A 247 -13.42 -17.52 8.75
N MET A 248 -13.54 -16.30 9.28
CA MET A 248 -12.78 -15.84 10.43
C MET A 248 -13.61 -14.93 11.36
N GLU A 249 -13.20 -14.84 12.62
CA GLU A 249 -13.70 -13.80 13.52
C GLU A 249 -13.06 -12.45 13.17
N ALA A 250 -13.89 -11.47 12.81
CA ALA A 250 -13.46 -10.19 12.24
C ALA A 250 -14.45 -9.06 12.58
N LYS A 251 -14.04 -7.81 12.32
CA LYS A 251 -14.95 -6.65 12.35
C LYS A 251 -14.83 -5.89 11.03
N PHE A 252 -15.92 -5.78 10.30
CA PHE A 252 -16.01 -4.89 9.14
C PHE A 252 -16.15 -3.42 9.61
N GLN A 253 -15.45 -2.52 8.92
CA GLN A 253 -15.51 -1.09 9.19
C GLN A 253 -15.38 -0.35 7.86
N ARG A 254 -16.17 0.72 7.68
CA ARG A 254 -16.09 1.66 6.56
C ARG A 254 -15.14 2.83 6.83
N GLY A 255 -14.74 3.52 5.76
CA GLY A 255 -13.88 4.70 5.83
C GLY A 255 -12.41 4.37 6.12
N ARG A 256 -11.72 5.24 6.88
CA ARG A 256 -10.26 5.16 6.99
C ARG A 256 -9.77 3.84 7.60
N GLY A 257 -8.90 3.14 6.88
CA GLY A 257 -8.31 1.83 7.14
C GLY A 257 -9.31 0.68 6.96
N SER A 258 -10.29 0.84 6.07
CA SER A 258 -11.21 -0.21 5.64
C SER A 258 -10.61 -1.06 4.52
N VAL A 259 -11.29 -2.17 4.22
CA VAL A 259 -11.01 -2.98 3.03
C VAL A 259 -11.24 -2.16 1.75
N GLU A 260 -12.29 -1.35 1.72
CA GLU A 260 -12.63 -0.51 0.55
C GLU A 260 -11.50 0.47 0.23
N GLU A 261 -10.99 1.20 1.23
CA GLU A 261 -9.86 2.11 1.02
C GLU A 261 -8.61 1.35 0.53
N TYR A 262 -8.42 0.10 0.97
CA TYR A 262 -7.31 -0.72 0.49
C TYR A 262 -7.47 -1.07 -0.98
N LEU A 263 -8.67 -1.46 -1.41
CA LEU A 263 -8.96 -1.80 -2.81
C LEU A 263 -8.86 -0.57 -3.72
N GLU A 264 -9.35 0.59 -3.27
CA GLU A 264 -9.16 1.88 -3.95
C GLU A 264 -7.67 2.20 -4.14
N GLN A 265 -6.88 2.12 -3.06
CA GLN A 265 -5.43 2.34 -3.15
C GLN A 265 -4.75 1.30 -4.05
N THR A 266 -5.22 0.07 -4.03
CA THR A 266 -4.70 -1.01 -4.88
C THR A 266 -4.98 -0.73 -6.36
N ALA A 267 -6.16 -0.20 -6.71
CA ALA A 267 -6.47 0.22 -8.07
C ALA A 267 -5.57 1.37 -8.54
N ILE A 268 -5.26 2.34 -7.66
CA ILE A 268 -4.31 3.42 -7.99
C ILE A 268 -2.91 2.87 -8.32
N ALA A 269 -2.40 1.92 -7.54
CA ALA A 269 -1.07 1.35 -7.74
C ALA A 269 -1.00 0.33 -8.89
N ASN A 270 -2.15 -0.21 -9.30
CA ASN A 270 -2.29 -1.25 -10.31
C ASN A 270 -3.40 -0.84 -11.31
N PRO A 271 -3.18 0.21 -12.12
CA PRO A 271 -4.21 0.75 -13.01
C PRO A 271 -4.65 -0.24 -14.09
N HIS A 272 -3.87 -1.29 -14.31
CA HIS A 272 -4.20 -2.38 -15.21
C HIS A 272 -5.08 -3.46 -14.59
N ALA A 273 -5.44 -3.38 -13.31
CA ALA A 273 -6.29 -4.37 -12.63
C ALA A 273 -7.75 -3.91 -12.59
N ARG A 274 -8.66 -4.88 -12.71
CA ARG A 274 -10.11 -4.68 -12.53
C ARG A 274 -10.54 -5.37 -11.24
N ILE A 275 -11.23 -4.66 -10.36
CA ILE A 275 -11.58 -5.18 -9.03
C ILE A 275 -13.08 -5.04 -8.81
N HIS A 276 -13.73 -6.17 -8.61
CA HIS A 276 -15.12 -6.28 -8.17
C HIS A 276 -15.14 -6.45 -6.66
N PHE A 277 -15.83 -5.57 -5.95
CA PHE A 277 -15.98 -5.66 -4.50
C PHE A 277 -17.45 -5.79 -4.12
N GLN A 278 -17.75 -6.75 -3.25
CA GLN A 278 -19.05 -6.90 -2.60
C GLN A 278 -18.87 -6.91 -1.08
N GLY A 279 -19.45 -5.93 -0.41
CA GLY A 279 -19.44 -5.81 1.05
C GLY A 279 -20.47 -6.72 1.75
N PRO A 280 -20.40 -6.84 3.08
CA PRO A 280 -21.33 -7.69 3.86
C PRO A 280 -22.78 -7.21 3.81
N ASP A 281 -22.98 -5.94 3.48
CA ASP A 281 -24.30 -5.31 3.38
C ASP A 281 -24.94 -5.52 2.00
N GLY A 282 -24.24 -6.20 1.08
CA GLY A 282 -24.66 -6.41 -0.31
C GLY A 282 -24.24 -5.30 -1.27
N ASN A 283 -23.66 -4.21 -0.77
CA ASN A 283 -23.16 -3.11 -1.61
C ASN A 283 -22.05 -3.60 -2.55
N GLU A 284 -22.28 -3.42 -3.84
CA GLU A 284 -21.33 -3.75 -4.90
C GLU A 284 -20.60 -2.51 -5.38
N ARG A 285 -19.32 -2.67 -5.71
CA ARG A 285 -18.50 -1.62 -6.28
C ARG A 285 -17.52 -2.20 -7.28
N LEU A 286 -17.48 -1.57 -8.45
CA LEU A 286 -16.57 -1.92 -9.52
C LEU A 286 -15.48 -0.86 -9.65
N LEU A 287 -14.23 -1.28 -9.58
CA LEU A 287 -13.07 -0.48 -9.91
C LEU A 287 -12.56 -0.94 -11.27
N GLU A 288 -12.88 -0.13 -12.30
CA GLU A 288 -12.48 -0.40 -13.68
C GLU A 288 -10.97 -0.30 -13.92
N ARG A 289 -10.50 -0.81 -15.06
CA ARG A 289 -9.09 -0.61 -15.44
C ARG A 289 -8.90 0.79 -16.00
N ALA A 290 -7.89 1.51 -15.51
CA ALA A 290 -7.42 2.76 -16.13
C ALA A 290 -6.40 2.52 -17.26
N ASN A 291 -5.81 1.33 -17.34
CA ASN A 291 -4.84 0.96 -18.38
C ASN A 291 -5.03 -0.51 -18.81
N HIS A 292 -4.72 -0.84 -20.07
CA HIS A 292 -4.78 -2.21 -20.60
C HIS A 292 -3.40 -2.82 -20.87
N GLU A 293 -2.32 -2.15 -20.49
CA GLU A 293 -0.96 -2.65 -20.62
C GLU A 293 -0.44 -3.24 -19.32
N LEU A 294 0.15 -4.43 -19.42
CA LEU A 294 0.82 -5.05 -18.29
C LEU A 294 2.17 -4.40 -17.99
N PRO A 295 2.58 -4.38 -16.71
CA PRO A 295 3.95 -4.08 -16.34
C PRO A 295 4.93 -5.15 -16.82
N PRO A 296 6.17 -4.79 -17.17
CA PRO A 296 7.18 -5.78 -17.54
C PRO A 296 7.56 -6.65 -16.34
N GLU A 297 7.94 -7.89 -16.59
CA GLU A 297 8.32 -8.83 -15.52
C GLU A 297 9.66 -8.39 -14.87
N PRO A 298 9.74 -8.33 -13.53
CA PRO A 298 10.99 -8.02 -12.84
C PRO A 298 12.00 -9.16 -13.00
N LYS A 299 13.22 -8.82 -13.43
CA LYS A 299 14.31 -9.79 -13.55
C LYS A 299 14.89 -10.13 -12.18
N GLU A 300 15.21 -11.41 -11.99
CA GLU A 300 15.95 -11.87 -10.81
C GLU A 300 17.40 -11.40 -10.88
N ILE A 301 17.94 -10.97 -9.73
CA ILE A 301 19.33 -10.57 -9.59
C ILE A 301 20.05 -11.37 -8.50
N LYS A 302 21.38 -11.41 -8.61
CA LYS A 302 22.23 -11.92 -7.53
C LYS A 302 22.41 -10.86 -6.45
N PRO A 303 22.59 -11.25 -5.18
CA PRO A 303 22.85 -10.30 -4.10
C PRO A 303 24.10 -9.46 -4.41
N HIS A 304 24.03 -8.17 -4.09
CA HIS A 304 25.17 -7.28 -4.22
C HIS A 304 26.09 -7.41 -3.00
N PRO A 305 27.44 -7.43 -3.14
CA PRO A 305 28.36 -7.62 -2.02
C PRO A 305 28.14 -6.65 -0.85
N TYR A 306 27.92 -5.36 -1.10
CA TYR A 306 27.64 -4.36 -0.04
C TYR A 306 26.37 -4.63 0.77
N GLY A 307 25.44 -5.43 0.25
CA GLY A 307 24.18 -5.74 0.93
C GLY A 307 24.20 -7.01 1.76
N VAL A 308 25.29 -7.77 1.74
CA VAL A 308 25.38 -9.05 2.44
C VAL A 308 26.03 -8.86 3.79
N GLU A 309 25.34 -9.28 4.84
CA GLU A 309 25.86 -9.31 6.21
C GLU A 309 26.82 -10.49 6.42
N LEU A 310 27.72 -10.37 7.39
CA LEU A 310 28.74 -11.40 7.70
C LEU A 310 28.12 -12.80 7.90
N GLY A 311 27.02 -12.90 8.64
CA GLY A 311 26.33 -14.18 8.86
C GLY A 311 25.85 -14.82 7.55
N ARG A 312 25.24 -14.02 6.67
CA ARG A 312 24.78 -14.49 5.36
C ARG A 312 25.94 -14.87 4.45
N LEU A 313 27.05 -14.11 4.49
CA LEU A 313 28.27 -14.44 3.75
C LEU A 313 28.81 -15.81 4.18
N VAL A 314 28.86 -16.09 5.49
CA VAL A 314 29.29 -17.39 6.03
C VAL A 314 28.37 -18.52 5.57
N THR A 315 27.04 -18.31 5.61
CA THR A 315 26.08 -19.31 5.09
C THR A 315 26.31 -19.59 3.60
N LEU A 316 26.48 -18.55 2.78
CA LEU A 316 26.74 -18.70 1.34
C LEU A 316 28.05 -19.44 1.06
N LEU A 317 29.09 -19.20 1.85
CA LEU A 317 30.36 -19.92 1.76
C LEU A 317 30.19 -21.42 2.09
N GLN A 318 29.37 -21.74 3.10
CA GLN A 318 29.10 -23.11 3.54
C GLN A 318 28.19 -23.88 2.57
N GLU A 319 27.27 -23.21 1.89
CA GLU A 319 26.39 -23.83 0.87
C GLU A 319 27.17 -24.29 -0.37
N GLN A 320 28.33 -23.68 -0.65
CA GLN A 320 29.13 -23.93 -1.85
C GLN A 320 30.58 -24.33 -1.54
N PRO A 321 30.85 -25.38 -0.72
CA PRO A 321 32.17 -25.60 -0.10
C PRO A 321 33.29 -26.01 -1.06
N LYS A 322 32.93 -26.47 -2.27
CA LYS A 322 33.86 -26.98 -3.30
C LYS A 322 34.36 -25.92 -4.27
N MET A 323 33.82 -24.69 -4.22
CA MET A 323 34.23 -23.61 -5.11
C MET A 323 35.51 -22.95 -4.62
N THR A 324 36.31 -22.42 -5.55
CA THR A 324 37.39 -21.49 -5.18
C THR A 324 36.80 -20.15 -4.78
N LEU A 325 37.47 -19.42 -3.88
CA LEU A 325 37.00 -18.11 -3.42
C LEU A 325 36.77 -17.12 -4.58
N SER A 326 37.64 -17.11 -5.58
CA SER A 326 37.46 -16.25 -6.76
C SER A 326 36.25 -16.66 -7.61
N GLN A 327 35.96 -17.95 -7.75
CA GLN A 327 34.77 -18.42 -8.47
C GLN A 327 33.50 -18.11 -7.69
N PHE A 328 33.50 -18.34 -6.37
CA PHE A 328 32.39 -18.01 -5.49
C PHE A 328 32.02 -16.53 -5.57
N LEU A 329 33.00 -15.63 -5.42
CA LEU A 329 32.77 -14.19 -5.50
C LEU A 329 32.16 -13.76 -6.85
N ASN A 330 32.57 -14.39 -7.95
CA ASN A 330 32.05 -14.10 -9.28
C ASN A 330 30.65 -14.69 -9.52
N GLN A 331 30.40 -15.91 -9.05
CA GLN A 331 29.17 -16.64 -9.34
C GLN A 331 28.03 -16.31 -8.37
N SER A 332 28.34 -15.98 -7.11
CA SER A 332 27.33 -15.76 -6.08
C SER A 332 26.88 -14.30 -5.96
N PHE A 333 27.66 -13.34 -6.45
CA PHE A 333 27.37 -11.91 -6.31
C PHE A 333 27.16 -11.21 -7.65
N SER A 334 26.33 -10.16 -7.65
CA SER A 334 26.21 -9.27 -8.80
C SER A 334 27.39 -8.30 -8.88
N ARG A 335 27.76 -7.91 -10.11
CA ARG A 335 28.81 -6.90 -10.41
C ARG A 335 30.22 -7.24 -9.91
N VAL A 336 30.51 -8.51 -9.62
CA VAL A 336 31.85 -8.99 -9.27
C VAL A 336 32.48 -9.72 -10.46
N SER A 337 33.34 -9.03 -11.20
CA SER A 337 34.16 -9.63 -12.26
C SER A 337 35.33 -10.44 -11.67
N PRO A 338 36.03 -11.28 -12.45
CA PRO A 338 37.22 -11.98 -11.98
C PRO A 338 38.32 -11.02 -11.49
N THR A 339 38.40 -9.82 -12.08
CA THR A 339 39.34 -8.77 -11.67
C THR A 339 38.96 -8.16 -10.32
N THR A 340 37.68 -7.88 -10.09
CA THR A 340 37.19 -7.40 -8.78
C THR A 340 37.33 -8.48 -7.71
N ALA A 341 37.02 -9.74 -8.03
CA ALA A 341 37.20 -10.86 -7.11
C ALA A 341 38.67 -11.00 -6.66
N ARG A 342 39.63 -10.87 -7.57
CA ARG A 342 41.06 -10.88 -7.24
C ARG A 342 41.45 -9.70 -6.35
N LYS A 343 40.93 -8.49 -6.62
CA LYS A 343 41.15 -7.32 -5.76
C LYS A 343 40.63 -7.54 -4.34
N LEU A 344 39.43 -8.11 -4.20
CA LEU A 344 38.83 -8.43 -2.91
C LEU A 344 39.67 -9.47 -2.14
N CYS A 345 40.12 -10.52 -2.81
CA CYS A 345 40.99 -11.54 -2.21
C CYS A 345 42.30 -10.91 -1.72
N ASN A 346 42.93 -10.07 -2.53
CA ASN A 346 44.18 -9.39 -2.16
C ASN A 346 43.98 -8.42 -0.99
N ALA A 347 42.87 -7.67 -0.96
CA ALA A 347 42.55 -6.76 0.14
C ALA A 347 42.24 -7.49 1.45
N ALA A 348 41.76 -8.73 1.37
CA ALA A 348 41.50 -9.60 2.52
C ALA A 348 42.72 -10.45 2.93
N ASP A 349 43.84 -10.35 2.22
CA ASP A 349 45.02 -11.23 2.35
C ASP A 349 44.68 -12.74 2.21
N LEU A 350 43.78 -13.06 1.28
CA LEU A 350 43.33 -14.42 0.99
C LEU A 350 43.76 -14.88 -0.40
N SER A 351 44.12 -16.16 -0.51
CA SER A 351 44.42 -16.76 -1.81
C SER A 351 43.15 -16.92 -2.66
N THR A 352 43.21 -16.49 -3.92
CA THR A 352 42.10 -16.67 -4.89
C THR A 352 41.69 -18.13 -5.12
N ARG A 353 42.59 -19.09 -4.82
CA ARG A 353 42.38 -20.53 -5.01
C ARG A 353 41.95 -21.27 -3.74
N ILE A 354 41.84 -20.56 -2.60
CA ILE A 354 41.35 -21.20 -1.37
C ILE A 354 39.93 -21.73 -1.60
N SER A 355 39.64 -22.92 -1.08
CA SER A 355 38.30 -23.51 -1.12
C SER A 355 37.41 -22.79 -0.12
N THR A 356 36.20 -22.41 -0.52
CA THR A 356 35.22 -21.75 0.34
C THR A 356 34.92 -22.53 1.63
N GLY A 357 34.86 -23.86 1.55
CA GLY A 357 34.62 -24.72 2.71
C GLY A 357 35.77 -24.78 3.73
N LYS A 358 36.95 -24.26 3.38
CA LYS A 358 38.10 -24.17 4.29
C LYS A 358 38.19 -22.83 5.02
N LEU A 359 37.34 -21.85 4.66
CA LEU A 359 37.38 -20.53 5.26
C LEU A 359 36.84 -20.57 6.69
N GLY A 360 37.68 -20.13 7.63
CA GLY A 360 37.29 -19.92 9.02
C GLY A 360 36.49 -18.63 9.22
N ARG A 361 35.97 -18.42 10.44
CA ARG A 361 35.24 -17.19 10.80
C ARG A 361 36.10 -15.93 10.66
N GLY A 362 37.38 -16.00 11.03
CA GLY A 362 38.29 -14.85 10.93
C GLY A 362 38.57 -14.43 9.47
N GLU A 363 38.76 -15.40 8.59
CA GLU A 363 38.98 -15.14 7.16
C GLU A 363 37.70 -14.59 6.49
N ALA A 364 36.53 -15.07 6.90
CA ALA A 364 35.25 -14.53 6.44
C ALA A 364 35.04 -13.07 6.89
N ASP A 365 35.48 -12.71 8.09
CA ASP A 365 35.44 -11.33 8.61
C ASP A 365 36.42 -10.40 7.88
N ALA A 366 37.63 -10.89 7.59
CA ALA A 366 38.59 -10.17 6.75
C ALA A 366 38.04 -9.92 5.33
N LEU A 367 37.41 -10.94 4.73
CA LEU A 367 36.74 -10.81 3.44
C LEU A 367 35.58 -9.81 3.48
N TYR A 368 34.77 -9.84 4.54
CA TYR A 368 33.66 -8.90 4.73
C TYR A 368 34.17 -7.45 4.83
N THR A 369 35.22 -7.22 5.60
CA THR A 369 35.86 -5.90 5.72
C THR A 369 36.43 -5.42 4.39
N ALA A 370 37.05 -6.32 3.62
CA ALA A 370 37.56 -6.03 2.28
C ALA A 370 36.44 -5.66 1.29
N ILE A 371 35.26 -6.29 1.39
CA ILE A 371 34.09 -5.94 0.58
C ILE A 371 33.64 -4.51 0.87
N GLN A 372 33.60 -4.08 2.13
CA GLN A 372 33.14 -2.74 2.51
C GLN A 372 34.12 -1.63 2.09
N SER A 373 35.43 -1.90 2.09
CA SER A 373 36.46 -0.91 1.72
C SER A 373 36.73 -0.83 0.21
N THR A 374 36.46 -1.90 -0.54
CA THR A 374 36.71 -1.94 -1.98
C THR A 374 35.56 -1.31 -2.76
N ARG A 375 35.86 -0.45 -3.74
CA ARG A 375 34.85 0.14 -4.64
C ARG A 375 34.31 -0.89 -5.64
N ILE A 376 33.03 -1.20 -5.57
CA ILE A 376 32.30 -2.11 -6.47
C ILE A 376 31.24 -1.31 -7.25
N PRO A 377 31.04 -1.56 -8.55
CA PRO A 377 29.99 -0.90 -9.33
C PRO A 377 28.59 -1.16 -8.74
N PRO A 378 27.66 -0.19 -8.82
CA PRO A 378 26.30 -0.38 -8.29
C PRO A 378 25.57 -1.55 -8.98
N PRO A 379 24.62 -2.20 -8.28
CA PRO A 379 23.80 -3.27 -8.84
C PRO A 379 23.07 -2.85 -10.12
N ALA A 380 22.66 -3.84 -10.91
CA ALA A 380 21.79 -3.59 -12.05
C ALA A 380 20.42 -3.07 -11.56
N THR A 381 19.81 -2.18 -12.34
CA THR A 381 18.56 -1.50 -11.98
C THR A 381 17.35 -2.05 -12.73
N ASP A 382 17.55 -2.98 -13.66
CA ASP A 382 16.50 -3.62 -14.48
C ASP A 382 15.69 -4.66 -13.71
N CYS A 383 16.02 -4.91 -12.45
CA CYS A 383 15.28 -5.75 -11.52
C CYS A 383 14.18 -5.02 -10.75
N VAL A 384 14.11 -3.69 -10.86
CA VAL A 384 13.08 -2.86 -10.23
C VAL A 384 12.15 -2.36 -11.32
N VAL A 385 10.86 -2.66 -11.18
CA VAL A 385 9.84 -2.26 -12.15
C VAL A 385 8.96 -1.19 -11.51
N PRO A 386 9.22 0.11 -11.76
CA PRO A 386 8.33 1.18 -11.32
C PRO A 386 6.92 1.03 -11.92
N ILE A 387 5.96 1.79 -11.38
CA ILE A 387 4.62 1.91 -11.98
C ILE A 387 4.74 2.71 -13.30
N GLY A 388 5.53 3.80 -13.28
CA GLY A 388 5.71 4.72 -14.39
C GLY A 388 4.77 5.93 -14.30
N GLU A 389 5.25 7.09 -14.72
CA GLU A 389 4.57 8.39 -14.51
C GLU A 389 3.17 8.43 -15.12
N GLN A 390 3.00 7.94 -16.35
CA GLN A 390 1.71 7.91 -17.05
C GLN A 390 0.69 7.00 -16.35
N ARG A 391 1.13 5.80 -15.92
CA ARG A 391 0.29 4.82 -15.23
C ARG A 391 -0.10 5.31 -13.84
N LEU A 392 0.84 5.97 -13.15
CA LEU A 392 0.63 6.60 -11.85
C LEU A 392 -0.42 7.72 -11.94
N LEU A 393 -0.36 8.55 -12.99
CA LEU A 393 -1.35 9.58 -13.28
C LEU A 393 -2.73 9.00 -13.58
N ALA A 394 -2.79 7.98 -14.45
CA ALA A 394 -4.05 7.33 -14.83
C ALA A 394 -4.75 6.71 -13.60
N GLY A 395 -4.01 5.98 -12.77
CA GLY A 395 -4.55 5.39 -11.54
C GLY A 395 -4.99 6.44 -10.52
N LEU A 396 -4.21 7.52 -10.34
CA LEU A 396 -4.57 8.59 -9.41
C LEU A 396 -5.79 9.37 -9.88
N HIS A 397 -5.89 9.68 -11.17
CA HIS A 397 -7.02 10.40 -11.77
C HIS A 397 -8.33 9.63 -11.67
N GLN A 398 -8.28 8.30 -11.79
CA GLN A 398 -9.47 7.45 -11.71
C GLN A 398 -10.13 7.49 -10.32
N VAL A 399 -9.32 7.47 -9.26
CA VAL A 399 -9.83 7.25 -7.89
C VAL A 399 -9.89 8.55 -7.08
N VAL A 400 -8.94 9.47 -7.29
CA VAL A 400 -8.82 10.68 -6.49
C VAL A 400 -9.36 11.89 -7.26
N PRO A 401 -10.37 12.59 -6.73
CA PRO A 401 -10.84 13.82 -7.36
C PRO A 401 -9.75 14.90 -7.29
N GLY A 402 -9.58 15.65 -8.37
CA GLY A 402 -8.58 16.70 -8.47
C GLY A 402 -8.76 17.56 -9.71
N GLU A 403 -8.31 18.80 -9.65
CA GLU A 403 -8.24 19.72 -10.78
C GLU A 403 -6.87 19.65 -11.47
N PHE A 404 -5.84 19.25 -10.72
CA PHE A 404 -4.47 19.23 -11.18
C PHE A 404 -3.78 17.95 -10.70
N PHE A 405 -3.19 17.22 -11.63
CA PHE A 405 -2.42 16.00 -11.34
C PHE A 405 -1.03 16.11 -11.92
N THR A 406 -0.05 15.59 -11.19
CA THR A 406 1.32 15.48 -11.69
C THR A 406 2.03 14.27 -11.10
N ALA A 407 2.94 13.68 -11.88
CA ALA A 407 3.79 12.58 -11.45
C ALA A 407 5.27 12.87 -11.74
N ALA A 408 6.14 12.21 -10.98
CA ALA A 408 7.58 12.19 -11.19
C ALA A 408 8.17 10.84 -10.74
N THR A 409 8.94 10.19 -11.61
CA THR A 409 9.71 8.98 -11.33
C THR A 409 11.19 9.32 -11.24
N ARG A 410 11.84 8.99 -10.12
CA ARG A 410 13.27 9.25 -9.91
C ARG A 410 14.14 8.20 -10.59
N PRO A 411 15.38 8.54 -10.97
CA PRO A 411 16.36 7.53 -11.35
C PRO A 411 16.61 6.55 -10.19
N PRO A 412 16.96 5.29 -10.48
CA PRO A 412 17.20 4.30 -9.44
C PRO A 412 18.33 4.70 -8.48
N GLY A 413 18.05 4.62 -7.17
CA GLY A 413 19.02 4.70 -6.09
C GLY A 413 19.45 3.32 -5.62
N VAL A 414 20.43 3.27 -4.73
CA VAL A 414 20.90 2.01 -4.09
C VAL A 414 21.02 2.24 -2.59
N TYR A 415 20.48 1.34 -1.79
CA TYR A 415 20.67 1.33 -0.33
C TYR A 415 21.10 -0.08 0.10
N ARG A 416 22.16 -0.21 0.89
CA ARG A 416 22.71 -1.51 1.32
C ARG A 416 22.76 -2.55 0.17
N GLY A 417 23.27 -2.15 -1.00
CA GLY A 417 23.35 -3.03 -2.17
C GLY A 417 22.03 -3.41 -2.86
N ASN A 418 20.88 -2.91 -2.39
CA ASN A 418 19.58 -3.13 -3.01
C ASN A 418 19.18 -1.91 -3.86
N PRO A 419 18.93 -2.10 -5.16
CA PRO A 419 18.43 -1.02 -6.02
C PRO A 419 16.98 -0.71 -5.67
N PHE A 420 16.63 0.57 -5.69
CA PHE A 420 15.27 1.05 -5.44
C PHE A 420 14.94 2.27 -6.31
N VAL A 421 13.66 2.48 -6.58
CA VAL A 421 13.14 3.63 -7.32
C VAL A 421 12.05 4.28 -6.47
N ILE A 422 12.04 5.61 -6.43
CA ILE A 422 10.98 6.39 -5.79
C ILE A 422 10.16 7.11 -6.86
N GLU A 423 8.84 6.99 -6.75
CA GLU A 423 7.88 7.71 -7.57
C GLU A 423 6.99 8.55 -6.66
N ALA A 424 6.65 9.75 -7.11
CA ALA A 424 5.71 10.61 -6.42
C ALA A 424 4.65 11.09 -7.42
N ALA A 425 3.38 11.06 -6.99
CA ALA A 425 2.30 11.74 -7.68
C ALA A 425 1.55 12.65 -6.71
N LEU A 426 0.95 13.70 -7.26
CA LEU A 426 0.22 14.71 -6.51
C LEU A 426 -1.05 15.04 -7.27
N ALA A 427 -2.18 15.02 -6.56
CA ALA A 427 -3.45 15.58 -6.98
C ALA A 427 -3.75 16.81 -6.11
N TYR A 428 -4.15 17.92 -6.75
CA TYR A 428 -4.55 19.16 -6.10
C TYR A 428 -5.94 19.57 -6.56
N GLY A 429 -6.75 20.06 -5.63
CA GLY A 429 -8.12 20.50 -5.88
C GLY A 429 -9.11 19.35 -5.83
N GLY A 430 -10.31 19.59 -6.34
CA GLY A 430 -11.42 18.66 -6.26
C GLY A 430 -12.29 18.90 -5.01
N ALA A 431 -13.60 18.74 -5.20
CA ALA A 431 -14.56 18.79 -4.11
C ALA A 431 -14.20 17.75 -3.02
N VAL A 432 -14.13 18.18 -1.75
CA VAL A 432 -14.02 17.27 -0.60
C VAL A 432 -15.03 16.15 -0.75
N ALA A 433 -14.69 14.91 -0.41
CA ALA A 433 -15.62 13.77 -0.51
C ALA A 433 -17.00 14.09 0.11
N ALA A 434 -17.01 14.88 1.19
CA ALA A 434 -18.21 15.45 1.82
C ALA A 434 -19.17 16.19 0.86
N ARG A 435 -18.66 16.92 -0.14
CA ARG A 435 -19.48 17.64 -1.13
C ARG A 435 -20.13 16.72 -2.18
N LYS A 436 -19.56 15.53 -2.40
CA LYS A 436 -20.00 14.56 -3.42
C LYS A 436 -20.92 13.47 -2.89
N VAL A 437 -21.14 13.40 -1.57
CA VAL A 437 -21.98 12.36 -0.96
C VAL A 437 -23.45 12.71 -1.19
N SER A 438 -24.20 11.77 -1.78
CA SER A 438 -25.65 11.92 -1.95
C SER A 438 -26.35 11.94 -0.60
N LEU A 439 -27.54 12.53 -0.54
CA LEU A 439 -28.34 12.55 0.69
C LEU A 439 -28.64 11.14 1.20
N GLU A 440 -28.84 10.19 0.29
CA GLU A 440 -29.11 8.78 0.58
C GLU A 440 -27.87 8.11 1.20
N ALA A 441 -26.71 8.23 0.55
CA ALA A 441 -25.45 7.71 1.07
C ALA A 441 -25.06 8.33 2.42
N LEU A 442 -25.28 9.63 2.62
CA LEU A 442 -25.05 10.29 3.91
C LEU A 442 -25.93 9.70 5.01
N THR A 443 -27.19 9.40 4.68
CA THR A 443 -28.16 8.84 5.63
C THR A 443 -27.77 7.42 6.04
N GLU A 444 -27.35 6.59 5.08
CA GLU A 444 -26.85 5.24 5.34
C GLU A 444 -25.59 5.26 6.20
N LEU A 445 -24.58 6.06 5.81
CA LEU A 445 -23.34 6.21 6.55
C LEU A 445 -23.58 6.69 7.99
N ALA A 446 -24.54 7.59 8.20
CA ALA A 446 -24.89 8.07 9.53
C ALA A 446 -25.62 7.01 10.37
N ALA A 447 -26.44 6.17 9.75
CA ALA A 447 -27.15 5.07 10.42
C ALA A 447 -26.19 3.96 10.87
N GLU A 448 -25.19 3.63 10.04
CA GLU A 448 -24.20 2.59 10.29
C GLU A 448 -22.99 3.05 11.11
N SER A 449 -22.88 4.36 11.37
CA SER A 449 -21.74 4.94 12.06
C SER A 449 -21.69 4.58 13.55
N ASP A 450 -20.57 4.00 13.97
CA ASP A 450 -20.22 3.81 15.39
C ASP A 450 -19.81 5.13 16.11
N ALA A 451 -19.79 6.26 15.41
CA ALA A 451 -19.29 7.52 15.98
C ALA A 451 -20.25 8.06 17.06
N ARG A 452 -19.69 8.44 18.21
CA ARG A 452 -20.47 8.96 19.35
C ARG A 452 -20.95 10.40 19.16
N SER A 453 -20.41 11.09 18.17
CA SER A 453 -20.66 12.51 17.93
C SER A 453 -20.58 12.83 16.44
N LEU A 454 -21.35 13.81 15.98
CA LEU A 454 -21.33 14.29 14.61
C LEU A 454 -19.97 14.82 14.18
N ARG A 455 -19.26 15.49 15.09
CA ARG A 455 -17.88 15.94 14.83
C ARG A 455 -16.96 14.76 14.53
N GLN A 456 -17.04 13.71 15.36
CA GLN A 456 -16.24 12.50 15.15
C GLN A 456 -16.62 11.82 13.85
N PHE A 457 -17.92 11.66 13.57
CA PHE A 457 -18.41 11.08 12.33
C PHE A 457 -17.87 11.79 11.10
N LEU A 458 -18.05 13.11 11.02
CA LEU A 458 -17.59 13.90 9.90
C LEU A 458 -16.07 13.75 9.70
N ALA A 459 -15.31 13.79 10.80
CA ALA A 459 -13.85 13.71 10.75
C ALA A 459 -13.27 12.32 10.44
N THR A 460 -14.00 11.24 10.78
CA THR A 460 -13.52 9.87 10.57
C THR A 460 -14.04 9.24 9.28
N THR A 461 -15.23 9.63 8.84
CA THR A 461 -15.91 9.04 7.69
C THR A 461 -15.51 9.72 6.39
N PHE A 462 -15.43 11.06 6.37
CA PHE A 462 -15.12 11.80 5.16
C PHE A 462 -13.65 12.20 5.12
N GLY A 463 -12.92 11.65 4.14
CA GLY A 463 -11.53 12.00 3.89
C GLY A 463 -11.37 13.50 3.64
N GLY A 464 -10.47 14.13 4.39
CA GLY A 464 -10.17 15.56 4.27
C GLY A 464 -10.99 16.50 5.16
N VAL A 465 -12.02 15.99 5.87
CA VAL A 465 -12.73 16.80 6.87
C VAL A 465 -11.98 16.72 8.19
N GLY A 466 -11.18 17.74 8.52
CA GLY A 466 -10.57 17.88 9.84
C GLY A 466 -11.59 18.20 10.93
N THR A 467 -11.18 18.22 12.20
CA THR A 467 -12.06 18.61 13.31
C THR A 467 -12.58 20.04 13.17
N GLU A 468 -11.75 20.96 12.69
CA GLU A 468 -12.13 22.36 12.44
C GLU A 468 -13.13 22.48 11.28
N ALA A 469 -12.91 21.70 10.22
CA ALA A 469 -13.80 21.64 9.07
C ALA A 469 -15.16 21.04 9.45
N ALA A 470 -15.18 19.98 10.28
CA ALA A 470 -16.39 19.41 10.85
C ALA A 470 -17.16 20.44 11.69
N ASP A 471 -16.47 21.25 12.51
CA ASP A 471 -17.11 22.31 13.28
C ASP A 471 -17.71 23.41 12.38
N LYS A 472 -17.03 23.81 11.29
CA LYS A 472 -17.60 24.75 10.30
C LYS A 472 -18.88 24.20 9.66
N ILE A 473 -18.89 22.93 9.24
CA ILE A 473 -20.08 22.27 8.67
C ILE A 473 -21.23 22.25 9.67
N LEU A 474 -20.96 21.87 10.91
CA LEU A 474 -21.98 21.76 11.94
C LEU A 474 -22.56 23.11 12.36
N ASN A 475 -21.74 24.16 12.37
CA ASN A 475 -22.19 25.51 12.64
C ASN A 475 -23.13 26.02 11.53
N GLU A 476 -22.78 25.78 10.26
CA GLU A 476 -23.63 26.14 9.12
C GLU A 476 -24.96 25.36 9.13
N ALA A 477 -24.89 24.05 9.39
CA ALA A 477 -26.07 23.19 9.54
C ALA A 477 -26.88 23.46 10.83
N LYS A 478 -26.37 24.31 11.74
CA LYS A 478 -26.94 24.59 13.08
C LYS A 478 -27.15 23.32 13.92
N LEU A 479 -26.22 22.38 13.84
CA LEU A 479 -26.27 21.09 14.55
C LEU A 479 -25.29 21.05 15.73
N ALA A 480 -25.71 20.38 16.81
CA ALA A 480 -24.88 20.23 18.00
C ALA A 480 -23.75 19.20 17.75
N PRO A 481 -22.47 19.53 18.00
CA PRO A 481 -21.36 18.64 17.66
C PRO A 481 -21.34 17.29 18.37
N ARG A 482 -21.95 17.21 19.56
CA ARG A 482 -21.97 16.01 20.43
C ARG A 482 -23.17 15.09 20.18
N GLN A 483 -24.01 15.38 19.19
CA GLN A 483 -25.15 14.55 18.86
C GLN A 483 -24.72 13.28 18.10
N SER A 484 -25.41 12.15 18.33
CA SER A 484 -25.14 10.89 17.62
C SER A 484 -25.65 10.96 16.17
N PRO A 485 -24.84 10.55 15.17
CA PRO A 485 -25.23 10.54 13.76
C PRO A 485 -26.49 9.69 13.49
N SER A 486 -26.55 8.50 14.10
CA SER A 486 -27.67 7.55 13.98
C SER A 486 -29.02 8.06 14.53
N LYS A 487 -29.01 9.16 15.30
CA LYS A 487 -30.21 9.76 15.90
C LYS A 487 -30.66 11.03 15.18
N LEU A 488 -30.07 11.37 14.03
CA LEU A 488 -30.50 12.52 13.25
C LEU A 488 -31.84 12.29 12.58
N LYS A 489 -32.71 13.32 12.63
CA LYS A 489 -33.97 13.34 11.88
C LYS A 489 -33.69 13.63 10.41
N LYS A 490 -34.56 13.15 9.51
CA LYS A 490 -34.44 13.36 8.05
C LYS A 490 -34.26 14.84 7.65
N ALA A 491 -34.95 15.77 8.32
CA ALA A 491 -34.79 17.21 8.06
C ALA A 491 -33.38 17.71 8.39
N ALA A 492 -32.90 17.42 9.60
CA ALA A 492 -31.55 17.77 10.03
C ALA A 492 -30.45 17.09 9.19
N MET A 493 -30.74 15.91 8.60
CA MET A 493 -29.83 15.26 7.66
C MET A 493 -29.75 16.00 6.32
N ARG A 494 -30.86 16.58 5.84
CA ARG A 494 -30.85 17.46 4.65
C ARG A 494 -30.05 18.73 4.92
N ASP A 495 -30.26 19.35 6.07
CA ASP A 495 -29.52 20.56 6.46
C ASP A 495 -28.01 20.27 6.58
N LEU A 496 -27.64 19.11 7.13
CA LEU A 496 -26.25 18.66 7.17
C LEU A 496 -25.67 18.44 5.76
N HIS A 497 -26.41 17.77 4.88
CA HIS A 497 -26.00 17.52 3.49
C HIS A 497 -25.84 18.82 2.70
N GLU A 498 -26.76 19.78 2.87
CA GLU A 498 -26.69 21.09 2.23
C GLU A 498 -25.48 21.90 2.73
N ALA A 499 -25.25 21.93 4.05
CA ALA A 499 -24.04 22.52 4.62
C ALA A 499 -22.75 21.86 4.11
N MET A 500 -22.73 20.53 3.97
CA MET A 500 -21.58 19.80 3.40
C MET A 500 -21.28 20.19 1.95
N LYS A 501 -22.29 20.57 1.15
CA LYS A 501 -22.11 21.05 -0.23
C LYS A 501 -21.56 22.46 -0.31
N HIS A 502 -22.05 23.37 0.53
CA HIS A 502 -21.79 24.81 0.39
C HIS A 502 -20.63 25.33 1.24
N VAL A 503 -20.28 24.67 2.34
CA VAL A 503 -19.19 25.13 3.20
C VAL A 503 -17.84 25.02 2.46
N ASN A 504 -17.07 26.10 2.49
CA ASN A 504 -15.72 26.08 1.97
C ASN A 504 -14.74 25.40 2.93
N LEU A 505 -14.36 24.15 2.61
CA LEU A 505 -13.55 23.28 3.46
C LEU A 505 -12.05 23.38 3.18
N ASP A 506 -11.65 24.13 2.14
CA ASP A 506 -10.28 24.21 1.65
C ASP A 506 -9.27 24.68 2.72
N GLU A 507 -9.71 25.51 3.66
CA GLU A 507 -8.83 26.11 4.69
C GLU A 507 -8.56 25.19 5.89
N GLY A 508 -9.29 24.08 6.06
CA GLY A 508 -9.19 23.17 7.20
C GLY A 508 -8.82 21.72 6.84
N GLN A 509 -8.61 21.42 5.56
CA GLN A 509 -8.28 20.09 5.08
C GLN A 509 -6.79 19.80 5.25
N SER A 510 -6.44 18.72 5.95
CA SER A 510 -5.06 18.25 5.98
C SER A 510 -4.74 17.45 4.72
N MET A 511 -3.53 17.62 4.18
CA MET A 511 -3.01 16.79 3.10
C MET A 511 -3.20 15.29 3.38
N ASN A 512 -3.73 14.56 2.39
CA ASN A 512 -3.81 13.11 2.42
C ASN A 512 -2.52 12.50 1.84
N VAL A 513 -1.97 11.48 2.50
CA VAL A 513 -0.70 10.86 2.11
C VAL A 513 -0.91 9.38 1.83
N LEU A 514 -0.86 9.00 0.56
CA LEU A 514 -0.94 7.61 0.11
C LEU A 514 0.47 7.04 0.01
N ARG A 515 0.71 5.91 0.69
CA ARG A 515 2.05 5.32 0.83
C ARG A 515 2.05 3.93 0.21
N PHE A 516 3.00 3.67 -0.67
CA PHE A 516 3.10 2.40 -1.38
C PHE A 516 4.51 1.83 -1.32
N ALA A 517 4.60 0.51 -1.17
CA ALA A 517 5.83 -0.25 -1.31
C ALA A 517 5.58 -1.42 -2.25
N ASN A 518 6.37 -1.54 -3.32
CA ASN A 518 6.22 -2.58 -4.35
C ASN A 518 4.76 -2.74 -4.84
N ARG A 519 4.08 -1.64 -5.15
CA ARG A 519 2.66 -1.58 -5.54
C ARG A 519 1.64 -2.06 -4.49
N VAL A 520 2.08 -2.27 -3.25
CA VAL A 520 1.21 -2.61 -2.11
C VAL A 520 0.95 -1.36 -1.27
N PRO A 521 -0.31 -1.00 -0.99
CA PRO A 521 -0.66 0.09 -0.09
C PRO A 521 -0.24 -0.17 1.37
N LEU A 522 0.23 0.88 2.04
CA LEU A 522 0.60 0.88 3.45
C LEU A 522 -0.40 1.71 4.26
N GLN A 523 -1.36 1.06 4.91
CA GLN A 523 -2.46 1.74 5.60
C GLN A 523 -2.19 2.04 7.08
N PHE A 524 -1.32 1.29 7.76
CA PHE A 524 -1.07 1.52 9.20
C PHE A 524 0.30 2.14 9.48
N GLN A 525 0.53 2.55 10.73
CA GLN A 525 1.83 3.06 11.22
C GLN A 525 2.41 4.27 10.46
N HIS A 526 1.55 5.22 10.04
CA HIS A 526 1.96 6.44 9.34
C HIS A 526 3.13 7.18 10.01
N ALA A 527 3.09 7.40 11.32
CA ALA A 527 4.12 8.16 12.05
C ALA A 527 5.52 7.53 11.99
N ALA A 528 5.61 6.19 11.93
CA ALA A 528 6.87 5.46 11.86
C ALA A 528 7.46 5.39 10.44
N CYS A 529 6.68 5.77 9.43
CA CYS A 529 7.07 5.60 8.03
C CYS A 529 8.01 6.71 7.54
N ALA A 530 9.08 6.33 6.86
CA ALA A 530 10.03 7.24 6.24
C ALA A 530 9.36 8.24 5.28
N ILE A 531 8.32 7.82 4.56
CA ILE A 531 7.55 8.69 3.65
C ILE A 531 6.91 9.84 4.42
N THR A 532 6.14 9.54 5.47
CA THR A 532 5.45 10.55 6.28
C THR A 532 6.44 11.47 7.02
N GLN A 533 7.54 10.93 7.53
CA GLN A 533 8.60 11.74 8.14
C GLN A 533 9.24 12.70 7.12
N THR A 534 9.41 12.26 5.87
CA THR A 534 9.93 13.10 4.79
C THR A 534 8.91 14.14 4.32
N MET A 535 7.61 13.81 4.30
CA MET A 535 6.51 14.77 4.07
C MET A 535 6.55 15.92 5.07
N LEU A 536 6.64 15.59 6.37
CA LEU A 536 6.65 16.56 7.46
C LEU A 536 7.88 17.47 7.45
N SER A 537 9.05 16.92 7.09
CA SER A 537 10.30 17.69 7.02
C SER A 537 10.45 18.54 5.75
N THR A 538 9.60 18.33 4.74
CA THR A 538 9.63 19.11 3.50
C THR A 538 8.91 20.45 3.68
N ASN A 539 9.50 21.55 3.20
CA ASN A 539 8.91 22.89 3.31
C ASN A 539 7.92 23.17 2.17
N TRP A 540 6.64 22.91 2.41
CA TRP A 540 5.59 23.08 1.42
C TRP A 540 5.17 24.54 1.17
N ARG A 541 5.52 25.45 2.07
CA ARG A 541 5.23 26.90 1.91
C ARG A 541 5.88 27.47 0.67
N SER A 542 7.06 26.97 0.31
CA SER A 542 7.76 27.36 -0.92
C SER A 542 7.03 26.97 -2.21
N TYR A 543 6.07 26.05 -2.13
CA TYR A 543 5.26 25.56 -3.26
C TYR A 543 3.84 26.14 -3.27
N GLY A 544 3.54 27.14 -2.43
CA GLY A 544 2.23 27.80 -2.40
C GLY A 544 1.20 27.18 -1.45
N LEU A 545 1.63 26.30 -0.53
CA LEU A 545 0.75 25.66 0.45
C LEU A 545 0.89 26.29 1.84
N SER A 546 -0.22 26.35 2.58
CA SER A 546 -0.18 26.70 3.99
C SER A 546 0.30 25.50 4.81
N GLN A 547 1.16 25.72 5.80
CA GLN A 547 1.67 24.66 6.68
C GLN A 547 1.91 25.27 8.07
N SER A 548 1.50 24.60 9.14
CA SER A 548 1.90 24.96 10.50
C SER A 548 3.18 24.22 10.90
N ARG A 549 3.81 24.56 12.03
CA ARG A 549 5.11 23.96 12.39
C ARG A 549 4.91 22.52 12.86
N GLY A 550 5.59 21.57 12.22
CA GLY A 550 5.55 20.14 12.61
C GLY A 550 4.30 19.38 12.16
N SER A 551 3.47 19.96 11.30
CA SER A 551 2.26 19.35 10.75
C SER A 551 2.37 19.16 9.23
N LEU A 552 1.46 18.33 8.69
CA LEU A 552 1.24 18.25 7.25
C LEU A 552 0.63 19.58 6.76
N PRO A 553 0.92 19.98 5.50
CA PRO A 553 0.32 21.18 4.93
C PRO A 553 -1.21 21.08 4.87
N SER A 554 -1.86 22.24 4.99
CA SER A 554 -3.30 22.41 4.82
C SER A 554 -3.60 22.68 3.34
N GLY A 555 -4.64 22.03 2.83
CA GLY A 555 -5.17 22.16 1.48
C GLY A 555 -5.76 20.84 0.94
N PRO A 556 -6.60 20.91 -0.11
CA PRO A 556 -7.19 19.76 -0.80
C PRO A 556 -6.14 19.05 -1.66
N ILE A 557 -5.24 18.32 -1.01
CA ILE A 557 -4.06 17.73 -1.65
C ILE A 557 -3.92 16.29 -1.24
N THR A 558 -3.78 15.44 -2.25
CA THR A 558 -3.43 14.04 -2.07
C THR A 558 -2.06 13.80 -2.69
N VAL A 559 -1.11 13.34 -1.88
CA VAL A 559 0.23 12.98 -2.34
C VAL A 559 0.40 11.48 -2.24
N MET A 560 0.73 10.86 -3.36
CA MET A 560 1.12 9.47 -3.46
C MET A 560 2.64 9.36 -3.52
N VAL A 561 3.21 8.48 -2.71
CA VAL A 561 4.64 8.11 -2.80
C VAL A 561 4.76 6.60 -2.88
N HIS A 562 5.46 6.13 -3.91
CA HIS A 562 5.72 4.72 -4.16
C HIS A 562 7.23 4.44 -4.08
N MET A 563 7.60 3.42 -3.32
CA MET A 563 8.95 2.85 -3.31
C MET A 563 8.92 1.46 -3.95
N ALA A 564 9.62 1.30 -5.08
CA ALA A 564 9.87 0.02 -5.71
C ALA A 564 11.28 -0.46 -5.36
N SER A 565 11.43 -1.69 -4.87
CA SER A 565 12.72 -2.26 -4.51
C SER A 565 12.66 -3.79 -4.49
N VAL A 566 13.81 -4.42 -4.70
CA VAL A 566 13.93 -5.90 -4.64
C VAL A 566 13.74 -6.43 -3.21
N TRP A 567 14.16 -5.63 -2.24
CA TRP A 567 13.91 -5.82 -0.82
C TRP A 567 13.39 -4.49 -0.30
N VAL A 568 12.32 -4.44 0.49
CA VAL A 568 11.85 -3.19 1.10
C VAL A 568 12.21 -3.23 2.57
N PRO A 569 12.83 -2.19 3.14
CA PRO A 569 13.24 -2.21 4.53
C PRO A 569 12.04 -1.83 5.41
N PHE A 570 11.25 -2.81 5.82
CA PHE A 570 10.12 -2.57 6.71
C PHE A 570 10.58 -2.39 8.17
N THR A 571 9.83 -1.62 8.96
CA THR A 571 10.07 -1.45 10.40
C THR A 571 9.66 -2.67 11.22
N SER A 572 8.76 -3.49 10.69
CA SER A 572 8.20 -4.69 11.33
C SER A 572 7.80 -5.73 10.29
N GLU A 573 7.64 -6.98 10.72
CA GLU A 573 7.23 -8.11 9.87
C GLU A 573 5.81 -7.97 9.30
N SER A 574 4.98 -7.09 9.88
CA SER A 574 3.64 -6.79 9.36
C SER A 574 3.66 -5.91 8.10
N LYS A 575 4.82 -5.37 7.71
CA LYS A 575 5.02 -4.57 6.48
C LYS A 575 4.11 -3.35 6.34
N GLU A 576 4.00 -2.56 7.41
CA GLU A 576 3.11 -1.39 7.45
C GLU A 576 3.84 -0.04 7.29
N ALA A 577 5.15 -0.02 7.51
CA ALA A 577 5.96 1.19 7.38
C ALA A 577 7.37 0.88 6.88
N ILE A 578 7.88 1.77 6.03
CA ILE A 578 9.24 1.78 5.52
C ILE A 578 10.14 2.45 6.56
N ALA A 579 11.27 1.82 6.87
CA ALA A 579 12.26 2.32 7.81
C ALA A 579 13.04 3.52 7.26
N SER A 580 13.47 4.40 8.17
CA SER A 580 14.09 5.68 7.85
C SER A 580 15.59 5.56 7.61
N TYR A 581 15.96 5.29 6.35
CA TYR A 581 17.35 5.35 5.88
C TYR A 581 17.63 6.71 5.20
N PRO A 582 18.78 7.35 5.46
CA PRO A 582 19.13 8.64 4.85
C PRO A 582 19.08 8.64 3.32
N GLU A 583 19.52 7.56 2.67
CA GLU A 583 19.54 7.39 1.22
C GLU A 583 18.11 7.38 0.65
N ILE A 584 17.20 6.67 1.33
CA ILE A 584 15.79 6.57 0.93
C ILE A 584 15.10 7.92 1.16
N GLN A 585 15.26 8.54 2.33
CA GLN A 585 14.66 9.84 2.64
C GLN A 585 15.13 10.94 1.69
N LYS A 586 16.41 10.91 1.29
CA LYS A 586 16.96 11.86 0.30
C LYS A 586 16.23 11.73 -1.03
N GLU A 587 16.08 10.52 -1.59
CA GLU A 587 15.39 10.34 -2.87
C GLU A 587 13.89 10.63 -2.78
N ILE A 588 13.23 10.27 -1.67
CA ILE A 588 11.85 10.69 -1.41
C ILE A 588 11.74 12.21 -1.44
N ARG A 589 12.61 12.94 -0.72
CA ARG A 589 12.61 14.41 -0.74
C ARG A 589 12.76 14.97 -2.14
N LEU A 590 13.67 14.44 -2.95
CA LEU A 590 13.88 14.89 -4.33
C LEU A 590 12.67 14.64 -5.23
N ALA A 591 11.99 13.50 -5.09
CA ALA A 591 10.74 13.20 -5.80
C ALA A 591 9.64 14.21 -5.46
N LEU A 592 9.50 14.54 -4.18
CA LEU A 592 8.50 15.48 -3.68
C LEU A 592 8.76 16.92 -4.11
N GLN A 593 10.03 17.32 -4.14
CA GLN A 593 10.42 18.61 -4.69
C GLN A 593 10.11 18.70 -6.19
N ALA A 594 10.19 17.60 -6.94
CA ALA A 594 9.85 17.58 -8.37
C ALA A 594 8.37 17.85 -8.61
N VAL A 595 7.46 17.13 -7.93
CA VAL A 595 6.02 17.38 -8.02
C VAL A 595 5.60 18.70 -7.37
N GLY A 596 6.24 19.09 -6.26
CA GLY A 596 5.99 20.35 -5.56
C GLY A 596 6.31 21.58 -6.41
N ARG A 597 7.40 21.56 -7.20
CA ARG A 597 7.71 22.66 -8.14
C ARG A 597 6.62 22.84 -9.19
N LYS A 598 6.11 21.75 -9.78
CA LYS A 598 5.04 21.78 -10.78
C LYS A 598 3.74 22.33 -10.18
N LEU A 599 3.36 21.88 -8.98
CA LEU A 599 2.23 22.43 -8.24
C LEU A 599 2.40 23.93 -7.97
N GLY A 600 3.57 24.34 -7.49
CA GLY A 600 3.85 25.74 -7.19
C GLY A 600 3.81 26.64 -8.43
N MET A 601 4.09 26.13 -9.62
CA MET A 601 3.87 26.85 -10.89
C MET A 601 2.38 27.02 -11.19
N TYR A 602 1.60 25.94 -11.04
CA TYR A 602 0.14 25.97 -11.23
C TYR A 602 -0.55 26.98 -10.29
N LEU A 603 -0.25 26.93 -8.98
CA LEU A 603 -0.86 27.83 -7.99
C LEU A 603 -0.49 29.30 -8.21
N ARG A 604 0.76 29.60 -8.55
CA ARG A 604 1.18 30.97 -8.86
C ARG A 604 0.48 31.54 -10.08
N ARG A 605 0.26 30.71 -11.12
CA ARG A 605 -0.50 31.13 -12.31
C ARG A 605 -1.95 31.45 -11.94
N ARG A 606 -2.60 30.57 -11.18
CA ARG A 606 -3.99 30.78 -10.70
C ARG A 606 -4.12 32.05 -9.86
N LEU A 607 -3.17 32.30 -8.95
CA LEU A 607 -3.14 33.52 -8.15
C LEU A 607 -2.96 34.78 -9.02
N LYS A 608 -2.08 34.74 -10.03
CA LYS A 608 -1.86 35.85 -10.96
C LYS A 608 -3.15 36.18 -11.74
N VAL A 609 -3.83 35.16 -12.26
CA VAL A 609 -5.11 35.31 -12.97
C VAL A 609 -6.18 35.94 -12.05
N ALA A 610 -6.28 35.47 -10.80
CA ALA A 610 -7.22 36.04 -9.83
C ALA A 610 -6.90 37.50 -9.48
N GLN A 611 -5.62 37.86 -9.32
CA GLN A 611 -5.18 39.23 -9.04
C GLN A 611 -5.49 40.18 -10.20
N GLU A 612 -5.21 39.77 -11.45
CA GLU A 612 -5.56 40.57 -12.63
C GLU A 612 -7.09 40.72 -12.79
N GLY A 613 -7.86 39.68 -12.46
CA GLY A 613 -9.32 39.75 -12.41
C GLY A 613 -9.84 40.73 -11.36
N GLN A 614 -9.32 40.69 -10.12
CA GLN A 614 -9.67 41.66 -9.07
C GLN A 614 -9.29 43.09 -9.47
N ARG A 615 -8.10 43.26 -10.06
CA ARG A 615 -7.63 44.55 -10.57
C ARG A 615 -8.55 45.11 -11.65
N ARG A 616 -9.05 44.26 -12.56
CA ARG A 616 -10.05 44.64 -13.56
C ARG A 616 -11.35 45.11 -12.92
N THR A 617 -11.86 44.39 -11.92
CA THR A 617 -13.08 44.78 -11.18
C THR A 617 -12.91 46.14 -10.51
N ILE A 618 -11.75 46.38 -9.90
CA ILE A 618 -11.38 47.68 -9.33
C ILE A 618 -11.39 48.76 -10.42
N PHE A 619 -10.70 48.53 -11.55
CA PHE A 619 -10.68 49.50 -12.65
C PHE A 619 -12.08 49.82 -13.16
N LEU A 620 -12.94 48.83 -13.38
CA LEU A 620 -14.32 49.04 -13.84
C LEU A 620 -15.13 49.90 -12.87
N ARG A 621 -14.90 49.77 -11.55
CA ARG A 621 -15.57 50.58 -10.53
C ARG A 621 -15.16 52.06 -10.59
N TYR A 622 -13.87 52.34 -10.80
CA TYR A 622 -13.34 53.73 -10.82
C TYR A 622 -13.41 54.40 -12.20
N LEU A 623 -13.52 53.60 -13.27
CA LEU A 623 -13.47 54.08 -14.65
C LEU A 623 -14.55 55.14 -14.94
N GLY A 624 -15.75 54.96 -14.40
CA GLY A 624 -16.87 55.90 -14.56
C GLY A 624 -16.61 57.26 -13.91
N GLU A 625 -16.05 57.27 -12.71
CA GLU A 625 -15.72 58.50 -11.98
C GLU A 625 -14.57 59.25 -12.65
N VAL A 626 -13.51 58.54 -13.06
CA VAL A 626 -12.37 59.14 -13.76
C VAL A 626 -12.81 59.73 -15.11
N ALA A 627 -13.62 59.00 -15.88
CA ALA A 627 -14.14 59.50 -17.15
C ALA A 627 -14.99 60.78 -16.96
N THR A 628 -15.77 60.84 -15.88
CA THR A 628 -16.56 62.04 -15.52
C THR A 628 -15.67 63.21 -15.15
N ALA A 629 -14.69 63.02 -14.26
CA ALA A 629 -13.79 64.08 -13.83
C ALA A 629 -12.96 64.66 -15.00
N VAL A 630 -12.42 63.79 -15.86
CA VAL A 630 -11.62 64.21 -17.04
C VAL A 630 -12.48 64.92 -18.07
N ALA A 631 -13.71 64.46 -18.31
CA ALA A 631 -14.64 65.12 -19.22
C ALA A 631 -14.98 66.55 -18.72
N THR A 632 -15.22 66.72 -17.42
CA THR A 632 -15.52 68.02 -16.81
C THR A 632 -14.35 69.00 -16.90
N ILE A 633 -13.11 68.54 -16.69
CA ILE A 633 -11.93 69.41 -16.72
C ILE A 633 -11.58 69.86 -18.15
N ASN A 634 -11.63 68.93 -19.12
CA ASN A 634 -11.16 69.19 -20.48
C ASN A 634 -12.27 69.59 -21.46
N GLY A 635 -13.55 69.62 -21.02
CA GLY A 635 -14.70 69.84 -21.90
C GLY A 635 -14.92 68.73 -22.94
N GLY A 636 -14.40 67.52 -22.69
CA GLY A 636 -14.43 66.38 -23.62
C GLY A 636 -15.68 65.50 -23.49
N ASN A 637 -15.91 64.61 -24.46
CA ASN A 637 -17.02 63.65 -24.41
C ASN A 637 -16.69 62.48 -23.45
N ARG A 638 -17.46 62.38 -22.35
CA ARG A 638 -17.35 61.33 -21.33
C ARG A 638 -17.40 59.91 -21.89
N GLU A 639 -18.31 59.64 -22.83
CA GLU A 639 -18.51 58.29 -23.38
C GLU A 639 -17.27 57.81 -24.14
N LYS A 640 -16.69 58.69 -24.97
CA LYS A 640 -15.45 58.39 -25.70
C LYS A 640 -14.28 58.13 -24.75
N ILE A 641 -14.13 58.94 -23.71
CA ILE A 641 -13.07 58.78 -22.70
C ILE A 641 -13.25 57.47 -21.92
N TYR A 642 -14.49 57.12 -21.56
CA TYR A 642 -14.80 55.86 -20.90
C TYR A 642 -14.48 54.65 -21.78
N GLU A 643 -14.85 54.68 -23.07
CA GLU A 643 -14.52 53.60 -24.01
C GLU A 643 -13.01 53.42 -24.20
N GLU A 644 -12.25 54.51 -24.31
CA GLU A 644 -10.79 54.44 -24.41
C GLU A 644 -10.16 53.87 -23.13
N LEU A 645 -10.58 54.35 -21.96
CA LEU A 645 -10.10 53.82 -20.67
C LEU A 645 -10.48 52.35 -20.50
N LEU A 646 -11.65 51.93 -20.98
CA LEU A 646 -12.11 50.54 -20.91
C LEU A 646 -11.29 49.66 -21.85
N ARG A 647 -10.90 50.18 -23.01
CA ARG A 647 -9.99 49.52 -23.96
C ARG A 647 -8.59 49.36 -23.36
N VAL A 648 -8.08 50.39 -22.68
CA VAL A 648 -6.78 50.34 -21.99
C VAL A 648 -6.82 49.36 -20.82
N ALA A 649 -7.89 49.38 -20.01
CA ALA A 649 -8.08 48.44 -18.91
C ALA A 649 -8.09 46.99 -19.43
N LYS A 650 -8.91 46.68 -20.45
CA LYS A 650 -8.93 45.36 -21.11
C LYS A 650 -7.56 44.94 -21.66
N LYS A 651 -6.83 45.86 -22.31
CA LYS A 651 -5.49 45.59 -22.84
C LYS A 651 -4.48 45.25 -21.73
N LYS A 652 -4.53 45.97 -20.61
CA LYS A 652 -3.62 45.78 -19.47
C LYS A 652 -3.97 44.58 -18.60
N THR A 653 -5.24 44.19 -18.53
CA THR A 653 -5.72 43.01 -17.80
C THR A 653 -6.03 41.84 -18.73
N SER A 654 -5.38 41.78 -19.90
CA SER A 654 -5.65 40.77 -20.94
C SER A 654 -5.37 39.33 -20.46
N GLU A 655 -4.46 39.16 -19.50
CA GLU A 655 -4.24 37.86 -18.84
C GLU A 655 -5.45 37.37 -18.03
N ALA A 656 -6.39 38.25 -17.65
CA ALA A 656 -7.66 37.88 -17.02
C ALA A 656 -8.74 37.47 -18.04
N ASP A 657 -8.50 37.68 -19.34
CA ASP A 657 -9.40 37.35 -20.45
C ASP A 657 -9.03 36.01 -21.13
N ILE A 658 -8.19 35.16 -20.50
CA ILE A 658 -8.01 33.76 -20.93
C ILE A 658 -9.36 33.07 -20.74
N LYS A 659 -10.19 33.12 -21.78
CA LYS A 659 -11.46 32.40 -21.85
C LYS A 659 -11.16 31.01 -22.38
N LEU A 660 -11.53 30.04 -21.56
CA LEU A 660 -11.68 28.65 -21.95
C LEU A 660 -12.91 28.57 -22.86
N ASP A 661 -12.84 27.78 -23.93
CA ASP A 661 -13.98 27.45 -24.78
C ASP A 661 -14.98 26.52 -24.05
N GLU A 662 -16.10 26.18 -24.70
CA GLU A 662 -17.13 25.28 -24.18
C GLU A 662 -16.62 23.84 -23.87
N SER A 663 -15.34 23.57 -24.19
CA SER A 663 -14.60 22.33 -23.95
C SER A 663 -13.39 22.49 -23.03
N GLY A 664 -13.21 23.66 -22.40
CA GLY A 664 -12.13 23.88 -21.44
C GLY A 664 -10.75 24.19 -22.03
N GLN A 665 -10.62 24.50 -23.33
CA GLN A 665 -9.36 24.91 -23.96
C GLN A 665 -9.22 26.44 -24.10
N PRO A 666 -8.05 27.03 -23.82
CA PRO A 666 -7.82 28.46 -24.03
C PRO A 666 -7.85 28.82 -25.53
N LEU A 667 -8.65 29.82 -25.91
CA LEU A 667 -8.85 30.28 -27.30
C LEU A 667 -7.61 30.89 -27.99
N GLU A 668 -6.60 31.30 -27.23
CA GLU A 668 -5.27 31.66 -27.74
C GLU A 668 -4.22 31.04 -26.80
N GLU A 669 -3.33 30.22 -27.35
CA GLU A 669 -2.20 29.65 -26.61
C GLU A 669 -1.22 30.78 -26.22
N PRO A 670 -1.03 31.11 -24.93
CA PRO A 670 0.22 31.74 -24.54
C PRO A 670 1.30 30.67 -24.66
N GLU A 671 2.41 31.01 -25.35
CA GLU A 671 3.63 30.21 -25.52
C GLU A 671 3.70 29.02 -24.55
N GLU A 672 3.49 27.82 -25.09
CA GLU A 672 3.43 26.52 -24.42
C GLU A 672 4.06 26.54 -23.02
N LEU A 673 3.21 26.56 -21.98
CA LEU A 673 3.64 26.14 -20.66
C LEU A 673 4.00 24.67 -20.75
N ASN A 674 5.25 24.42 -21.11
CA ASN A 674 5.85 23.10 -21.21
C ASN A 674 6.05 22.54 -19.79
N LEU A 675 4.93 22.29 -19.10
CA LEU A 675 4.85 21.62 -17.79
C LEU A 675 5.28 20.13 -17.91
N GLY A 676 5.56 19.70 -19.14
CA GLY A 676 5.94 18.36 -19.55
C GLY A 676 4.72 17.45 -19.71
N ASP A 677 4.91 16.32 -20.39
CA ASP A 677 3.89 15.31 -20.70
C ASP A 677 3.24 14.64 -19.47
N ASN A 678 3.68 15.00 -18.27
CA ASN A 678 3.32 14.37 -16.98
C ASN A 678 2.52 15.31 -16.08
N VAL A 679 1.62 16.10 -16.68
CA VAL A 679 0.69 16.98 -15.97
C VAL A 679 -0.67 16.88 -16.63
N ILE A 680 -1.70 16.63 -15.82
CA ILE A 680 -3.10 16.63 -16.25
C ILE A 680 -3.79 17.78 -15.53
N ILE A 681 -4.45 18.65 -16.29
CA ILE A 681 -5.32 19.71 -15.76
C ILE A 681 -6.73 19.36 -16.19
N VAL A 682 -7.60 19.12 -15.22
CA VAL A 682 -9.00 18.75 -15.45
C VAL A 682 -9.84 20.02 -15.34
N SER A 683 -10.66 20.28 -16.36
CA SER A 683 -11.56 21.42 -16.38
C SER A 683 -12.82 21.11 -15.53
N GLU A 684 -13.46 22.13 -14.93
CA GLU A 684 -14.69 21.92 -14.13
C GLU A 684 -15.84 21.27 -14.94
N HIS A 685 -15.82 21.33 -16.28
CA HIS A 685 -16.80 20.70 -17.16
C HIS A 685 -16.66 19.18 -17.31
N ASP A 686 -15.47 18.61 -17.08
CA ASP A 686 -15.28 17.16 -17.21
C ASP A 686 -15.89 16.37 -16.04
N HIS A 687 -16.10 17.03 -14.89
CA HIS A 687 -16.77 16.44 -13.73
C HIS A 687 -18.29 16.31 -13.89
N GLN A 688 -18.92 17.05 -14.82
CA GLN A 688 -20.35 16.94 -15.08
C GLN A 688 -20.67 15.76 -16.03
N LYS A 689 -19.83 15.53 -17.06
CA LYS A 689 -20.02 14.41 -18.00
C LYS A 689 -19.96 13.03 -17.34
N GLN A 690 -19.08 12.86 -16.35
CA GLN A 690 -18.96 11.60 -15.61
C GLN A 690 -20.20 11.26 -14.78
N ASN A 691 -20.99 12.26 -14.38
CA ASN A 691 -22.24 12.05 -13.63
C ASN A 691 -23.45 11.89 -14.57
N ASP A 692 -23.45 12.57 -15.72
CA ASP A 692 -24.56 12.48 -16.69
C ASP A 692 -24.57 11.12 -17.41
N ASP A 693 -23.40 10.50 -17.63
CA ASP A 693 -23.30 9.16 -18.23
C ASP A 693 -23.82 8.03 -17.30
N GLU A 694 -23.93 8.26 -15.98
CA GLU A 694 -24.53 7.31 -15.02
C GLU A 694 -26.07 7.41 -14.94
N GLU A 695 -26.69 8.55 -15.31
CA GLU A 695 -28.15 8.73 -15.25
C GLU A 695 -28.86 8.42 -16.58
N ASP A 696 -28.16 8.40 -17.72
CA ASP A 696 -28.79 8.28 -19.06
C ASP A 696 -28.82 6.85 -19.66
N GLU A 697 -28.35 5.81 -18.97
CA GLU A 697 -28.42 4.42 -19.47
C GLU A 697 -29.83 3.79 -19.46
N GLU A 698 -30.86 4.47 -18.95
CA GLU A 698 -32.22 3.92 -18.82
C GLU A 698 -33.21 4.34 -19.92
N LYS A 699 -32.75 4.59 -21.17
CA LYS A 699 -33.65 4.79 -22.32
C LYS A 699 -33.31 3.92 -23.54
N PRO A 700 -34.30 3.23 -24.14
CA PRO A 700 -34.06 2.37 -25.28
C PRO A 700 -33.75 3.19 -26.55
N LYS A 701 -32.59 2.93 -27.16
CA LYS A 701 -32.13 3.57 -28.40
C LYS A 701 -33.14 3.36 -29.55
N PRO A 702 -33.55 4.41 -30.31
CA PRO A 702 -34.43 4.26 -31.46
C PRO A 702 -33.69 3.67 -32.67
N LYS A 703 -34.38 2.80 -33.40
CA LYS A 703 -33.90 2.04 -34.56
C LYS A 703 -33.37 2.95 -35.68
N LEU A 704 -32.10 2.80 -36.06
CA LEU A 704 -31.50 3.46 -37.21
C LEU A 704 -32.17 3.03 -38.54
N ARG A 705 -32.79 3.98 -39.25
CA ARG A 705 -33.17 3.84 -40.67
C ARG A 705 -31.93 3.95 -41.55
N LYS A 706 -31.66 2.92 -42.36
CA LYS A 706 -30.65 2.91 -43.44
C LYS A 706 -30.89 4.07 -44.41
N LYS A 707 -29.92 4.98 -44.57
CA LYS A 707 -29.83 5.90 -45.72
C LYS A 707 -28.73 5.44 -46.69
N THR A 708 -29.10 5.44 -47.96
CA THR A 708 -28.39 4.97 -49.14
C THR A 708 -27.16 5.84 -49.49
N LYS A 709 -26.05 5.17 -49.88
CA LYS A 709 -24.80 5.78 -50.37
C LYS A 709 -25.04 6.49 -51.71
N LYS A 710 -24.76 7.80 -51.80
CA LYS A 710 -24.64 8.54 -53.07
C LYS A 710 -23.15 8.83 -53.35
N LYS A 711 -22.63 8.24 -54.42
CA LYS A 711 -21.26 8.44 -54.94
C LYS A 711 -21.06 9.88 -55.41
N VAL A 712 -20.04 10.58 -54.92
CA VAL A 712 -19.57 11.86 -55.47
C VAL A 712 -18.33 11.61 -56.36
N ARG A 713 -18.46 12.06 -57.61
CA ARG A 713 -17.51 11.87 -58.72
C ARG A 713 -16.61 13.12 -58.80
N LYS A 714 -15.30 12.97 -58.56
CA LYS A 714 -14.29 14.04 -58.74
C LYS A 714 -14.22 14.44 -60.23
N LYS A 715 -14.50 15.70 -60.56
CA LYS A 715 -14.10 16.33 -61.83
C LYS A 715 -12.95 17.30 -61.56
N ARG A 716 -11.77 16.97 -62.07
CA ARG A 716 -10.64 17.89 -62.30
C ARG A 716 -11.04 18.89 -63.38
N ARG A 717 -10.64 20.15 -63.24
CA ARG A 717 -10.53 21.09 -64.36
C ARG A 717 -9.30 21.98 -64.17
N VAL A 718 -8.41 21.94 -65.17
CA VAL A 718 -7.25 22.80 -65.39
C VAL A 718 -7.65 23.78 -66.51
N LYS A 719 -7.17 25.04 -66.44
CA LYS A 719 -7.05 26.10 -67.47
C LYS A 719 -8.14 26.14 -68.56
N LYS A 720 -8.85 27.24 -68.77
CA LYS A 720 -8.42 28.62 -69.02
C LYS A 720 -9.59 29.54 -68.69
#